data_AF-A0A3L7PFT4-F1
#
_entry.id   AF-A0A3L7PFT4-F1
#
_cell.length_a   1.000
_cell.length_b   1.000
_cell.length_c   1.000
_cell.angle_alpha   90.00
_cell.angle_beta   90.00
_cell.angle_gamma   90.00
#
_symmetry.space_group_name_H-M   'P 1'
#
loop_
_entity.id
_entity.type
_entity.pdbx_description
1 polymer ?
#
loop_
_entity_poly.entity_id
_entity_poly.type
_entity_poly.pdbx_seq_one_letter_code
_entity_poly.pdbx_strand_id
1 'polypeptide(L)'
;MNAARPARNFLAPGERRRLFWMLVPAGVALIVVLGWVERTCFPRPRGGQPQVDTRLEAVAGRGPQGDEVVIERDPVPLEHPAMAALSASLDSLAKVRDATVFRDADNDAWFQTWTTLRDVGLDGLRRARPQQVGFRELFGQPRSFRGRLVRMQGTLHRAEQLTAPRNDYGVESYWQCWMEPAGGPASPVVVQCLALPAGMPSGMDIEEPVEILGYFFKNYAYNAADAIRVAPLIMTLEPIRLPSGPAASRGPSGTGDLLPAVAAAARVATKPGSSLESFLAIKQIAVGDRAAVDAAAPWGEDQERVLVKVISRLAAPAPLLARWRDEAAAVSPRGEPTSITDRLVKVHGRATFVAPRRLPADLAERLGRASYDLVRIVDERAAVVDVVVPRAPVAWARWRPIDEPADAWALPLTAKVGPSPVGTDAFQAWPDAAHDLLVAATAVSWQPPTPLGQLGMDYALFDTVVDDRKLEPGDTEAFWRVMTSARRTTPAEVARAAGRRTDVLDLIDPARKWFASHRGDPVVIDGVARRATRIVIDDPDRREAVGDDHYWELEVFADTPTIKVNERIQDRYPIVCCVAKLPSGMPSGEDISERVRVPAFGFKRYSYPLRDPQSALPPAADEVKGERVSTALVIGPGVEWLRPPSPAGASNLLFGVFAGILCLLGAVFAVNAWMARRDRRAAERRRREAMPERLDLPSE
;
A
#
# COMPACT_ATOMS: atom_id res chain seq x y z
N MET A 1 96.94 17.04 -36.11
CA MET A 1 96.63 16.57 -34.74
C MET A 1 95.64 17.55 -34.12
N ASN A 2 94.35 17.19 -34.07
CA ASN A 2 93.28 18.07 -33.58
C ASN A 2 93.09 17.90 -32.06
N ALA A 3 93.33 18.97 -31.30
CA ALA A 3 93.10 19.02 -29.87
C ALA A 3 91.59 19.03 -29.56
N ALA A 4 91.15 18.05 -28.76
CA ALA A 4 89.78 17.91 -28.30
C ALA A 4 89.38 19.09 -27.38
N ARG A 5 88.18 19.66 -27.61
CA ARG A 5 87.56 20.65 -26.71
C ARG A 5 87.20 19.98 -25.37
N PRO A 6 87.34 20.67 -24.22
CA PRO A 6 86.92 20.11 -22.95
C PRO A 6 85.39 19.97 -22.90
N ALA A 7 84.92 18.83 -22.41
CA ALA A 7 83.49 18.58 -22.18
C ALA A 7 82.93 19.57 -21.16
N ARG A 8 81.74 20.13 -21.44
CA ARG A 8 81.04 21.00 -20.48
C ARG A 8 80.73 20.21 -19.21
N ASN A 9 81.27 20.68 -18.09
CA ASN A 9 81.07 20.07 -16.79
C ASN A 9 79.77 20.60 -16.15
N PHE A 10 78.65 19.95 -16.46
CA PHE A 10 77.32 20.26 -15.91
C PHE A 10 77.23 20.13 -14.38
N LEU A 11 78.29 19.67 -13.71
CA LEU A 11 78.37 19.55 -12.25
C LEU A 11 79.14 20.71 -11.60
N ALA A 12 79.63 21.69 -12.37
CA ALA A 12 80.33 22.85 -11.83
C ALA A 12 79.41 23.71 -10.93
N PRO A 13 79.91 24.25 -9.80
CA PRO A 13 79.09 24.96 -8.81
C PRO A 13 78.26 26.13 -9.38
N GLY A 14 78.81 26.84 -10.35
CA GLY A 14 78.15 27.96 -11.03
C GLY A 14 77.02 27.53 -11.98
N GLU A 15 77.19 26.41 -12.70
CA GLU A 15 76.15 25.88 -13.59
C GLU A 15 75.04 25.18 -12.81
N ARG A 16 75.36 24.51 -11.68
CA ARG A 16 74.36 23.98 -10.74
C ARG A 16 73.47 25.07 -10.18
N ARG A 17 74.03 26.20 -9.75
CA ARG A 17 73.23 27.35 -9.27
C ARG A 17 72.32 27.91 -10.36
N ARG A 18 72.79 27.99 -11.59
CA ARG A 18 72.02 28.52 -12.72
C ARG A 18 70.87 27.59 -13.14
N LEU A 19 71.13 26.28 -13.20
CA LEU A 19 70.10 25.25 -13.44
C LEU A 19 69.08 25.19 -12.30
N PHE A 20 69.55 25.29 -11.05
CA PHE A 20 68.69 25.31 -9.87
C PHE A 20 67.73 26.49 -9.90
N TRP A 21 68.22 27.72 -10.11
CA TRP A 21 67.37 28.90 -10.20
C TRP A 21 66.49 28.96 -11.46
N MET A 22 66.80 28.19 -12.50
CA MET A 22 65.99 28.12 -13.72
C MET A 22 64.87 27.08 -13.62
N LEU A 23 65.10 25.95 -12.95
CA LEU A 23 64.15 24.83 -12.89
C LEU A 23 63.30 24.82 -11.62
N VAL A 24 63.87 25.25 -10.48
CA VAL A 24 63.17 25.18 -9.19
C VAL A 24 61.96 26.12 -9.14
N PRO A 25 61.99 27.39 -9.61
CA PRO A 25 60.82 28.24 -9.56
C PRO A 25 59.67 27.72 -10.43
N ALA A 26 59.98 27.15 -11.61
CA ALA A 26 59.00 26.53 -12.49
C ALA A 26 58.42 25.25 -11.88
N GLY A 27 59.26 24.43 -11.24
CA GLY A 27 58.82 23.24 -10.50
C GLY A 27 57.94 23.59 -9.30
N VAL A 28 58.28 24.62 -8.53
CA VAL A 28 57.49 25.10 -7.40
C VAL A 28 56.16 25.69 -7.88
N ALA A 29 56.17 26.50 -8.94
CA ALA A 29 54.93 27.02 -9.54
C ALA A 29 54.03 25.88 -10.04
N LEU A 30 54.60 24.85 -10.67
CA LEU A 30 53.85 23.67 -11.11
C LEU A 30 53.25 22.91 -9.93
N ILE A 31 53.98 22.73 -8.83
CA ILE A 31 53.48 22.09 -7.60
C ILE A 31 52.38 22.92 -6.95
N VAL A 32 52.50 24.24 -6.92
CA VAL A 32 51.47 25.14 -6.37
C VAL A 32 50.22 25.12 -7.23
N VAL A 33 50.34 25.13 -8.56
CA VAL A 33 49.21 25.02 -9.48
C VAL A 33 48.57 23.64 -9.39
N LEU A 34 49.36 22.56 -9.33
CA LEU A 34 48.85 21.21 -9.09
C LEU A 34 48.11 21.10 -7.75
N GLY A 35 48.65 21.67 -6.68
CA GLY A 35 48.00 21.68 -5.36
C GLY A 35 46.77 22.57 -5.28
N TRP A 36 46.71 23.65 -6.07
CA TRP A 36 45.52 24.48 -6.21
C TRP A 36 44.44 23.75 -7.01
N VAL A 37 44.79 23.16 -8.17
CA VAL A 37 43.89 22.33 -8.99
C VAL A 37 43.39 21.11 -8.22
N GLU A 38 44.25 20.44 -7.44
CA GLU A 38 43.86 19.38 -6.52
C GLU A 38 42.80 19.90 -5.54
N ARG A 39 43.04 21.03 -4.87
CA ARG A 39 42.07 21.58 -3.89
C ARG A 39 40.77 22.10 -4.50
N THR A 40 40.79 22.68 -5.70
CA THR A 40 39.62 23.31 -6.32
C THR A 40 38.81 22.36 -7.19
N CYS A 41 39.46 21.43 -7.89
CA CYS A 41 38.80 20.49 -8.80
C CYS A 41 38.61 19.09 -8.18
N PHE A 42 39.38 18.75 -7.16
CA PHE A 42 39.26 17.52 -6.38
C PHE A 42 39.09 17.87 -4.89
N PRO A 43 37.96 18.47 -4.47
CA PRO A 43 37.66 18.53 -3.04
C PRO A 43 37.88 17.14 -2.49
N ARG A 44 38.83 17.00 -1.54
CA ARG A 44 39.19 15.69 -0.98
C ARG A 44 37.88 14.97 -0.68
N PRO A 45 37.68 13.76 -1.23
CA PRO A 45 36.62 12.92 -0.72
C PRO A 45 36.83 12.90 0.79
N ARG A 46 35.85 13.38 1.56
CA ARG A 46 35.69 12.83 2.92
C ARG A 46 35.75 11.33 2.69
N GLY A 47 36.73 10.68 3.32
CA GLY A 47 37.32 9.41 2.91
C GLY A 47 36.32 8.48 2.27
N GLY A 48 36.73 7.85 1.16
CA GLY A 48 35.90 6.91 0.40
C GLY A 48 35.00 6.15 1.34
N GLN A 49 33.68 6.22 1.09
CA GLN A 49 32.73 5.50 1.92
C GLN A 49 33.27 4.09 2.08
N PRO A 50 33.55 3.61 3.30
CA PRO A 50 33.65 2.18 3.48
C PRO A 50 32.38 1.62 2.85
N GLN A 51 32.49 0.54 2.09
CA GLN A 51 31.35 -0.28 1.74
C GLN A 51 30.45 -0.31 2.98
N VAL A 52 29.32 0.40 2.92
CA VAL A 52 28.49 0.63 4.11
C VAL A 52 27.91 -0.74 4.39
N ASP A 53 28.54 -1.41 5.35
CA ASP A 53 28.03 -2.63 5.93
C ASP A 53 26.60 -2.32 6.37
N THR A 54 25.61 -3.07 5.88
CA THR A 54 24.20 -2.93 6.29
C THR A 54 23.97 -3.33 7.75
N ARG A 55 25.06 -3.54 8.51
CA ARG A 55 25.07 -3.64 9.96
C ARG A 55 24.94 -2.25 10.56
N LEU A 56 24.00 -2.10 11.50
CA LEU A 56 23.99 -1.01 12.45
C LEU A 56 25.35 -0.98 13.19
N GLU A 57 26.27 -0.11 12.80
CA GLU A 57 27.48 0.11 13.59
C GLU A 57 27.07 0.78 14.91
N ALA A 58 27.12 0.00 15.99
CA ALA A 58 27.02 0.49 17.35
C ALA A 58 28.26 1.36 17.65
N VAL A 59 28.17 2.66 17.41
CA VAL A 59 29.14 3.61 17.95
C VAL A 59 28.82 3.80 19.42
N ALA A 60 29.57 3.15 20.31
CA ALA A 60 29.55 3.41 21.73
C ALA A 60 30.16 4.80 22.00
N GLY A 61 29.32 5.83 21.92
CA GLY A 61 29.66 7.22 22.22
C GLY A 61 29.22 7.64 23.62
N ARG A 62 29.90 8.65 24.18
CA ARG A 62 29.51 9.28 25.46
C ARG A 62 28.11 9.90 25.30
N GLY A 63 27.25 9.71 26.32
CA GLY A 63 25.86 10.17 26.31
C GLY A 63 25.69 11.67 26.02
N PRO A 64 24.51 12.06 25.47
CA PRO A 64 24.32 13.38 24.87
C PRO A 64 24.22 14.53 25.87
N GLN A 65 24.58 15.73 25.40
CA GLN A 65 24.41 17.03 26.09
C GLN A 65 23.65 17.99 25.14
N GLY A 66 22.52 18.54 25.57
CA GLY A 66 21.74 19.57 24.84
C GLY A 66 20.37 19.10 24.33
N ASP A 67 19.85 19.81 23.31
CA ASP A 67 18.49 19.71 22.74
C ASP A 67 18.17 18.40 21.97
N GLU A 68 18.71 17.25 22.36
CA GLU A 68 18.43 15.95 21.72
C GLU A 68 17.06 15.38 22.12
N VAL A 69 16.26 15.02 21.12
CA VAL A 69 14.93 14.41 21.27
C VAL A 69 15.06 12.89 21.47
N VAL A 70 14.59 12.38 22.61
CA VAL A 70 14.56 10.95 22.94
C VAL A 70 13.18 10.39 22.59
N ILE A 71 13.13 9.38 21.73
CA ILE A 71 11.91 8.69 21.34
C ILE A 71 11.81 7.37 22.13
N GLU A 72 10.87 7.30 23.09
CA GLU A 72 10.62 6.11 23.93
C GLU A 72 9.31 5.39 23.50
N ARG A 73 9.26 4.06 23.65
CA ARG A 73 8.32 3.15 22.96
C ARG A 73 7.14 2.68 23.82
N ASP A 74 5.96 2.55 23.20
CA ASP A 74 4.76 1.86 23.76
C ASP A 74 4.70 0.34 23.40
N PRO A 75 4.06 -0.51 24.24
CA PRO A 75 3.98 -1.96 24.05
C PRO A 75 3.04 -2.42 22.91
N VAL A 76 3.39 -3.56 22.29
CA VAL A 76 2.93 -4.06 20.98
C VAL A 76 1.56 -4.80 21.01
N PRO A 77 0.59 -4.43 20.16
CA PRO A 77 -0.57 -5.26 19.83
C PRO A 77 -0.27 -6.31 18.73
N LEU A 78 -0.88 -7.49 18.86
CA LEU A 78 -0.75 -8.63 17.93
C LEU A 78 -1.47 -8.40 16.59
N GLU A 79 -0.85 -8.75 15.47
CA GLU A 79 -1.28 -8.34 14.13
C GLU A 79 -1.70 -9.49 13.17
N HIS A 80 -2.71 -9.28 12.30
CA HIS A 80 -3.22 -10.25 11.32
C HIS A 80 -3.02 -9.79 9.84
N PRO A 81 -2.58 -10.66 8.89
CA PRO A 81 -2.18 -10.25 7.52
C PRO A 81 -3.31 -10.13 6.47
N ALA A 82 -3.40 -8.97 5.76
CA ALA A 82 -3.88 -8.50 4.42
C ALA A 82 -4.94 -9.23 3.52
N MET A 83 -6.10 -8.59 3.26
CA MET A 83 -7.34 -9.09 2.60
C MET A 83 -7.41 -9.14 1.05
N ALA A 84 -7.75 -10.32 0.51
CA ALA A 84 -8.49 -10.50 -0.77
C ALA A 84 -10.00 -10.35 -0.53
N ALA A 85 -10.81 -10.11 -1.59
CA ALA A 85 -12.28 -9.98 -1.52
C ALA A 85 -12.90 -11.08 -0.64
N LEU A 86 -13.46 -10.69 0.50
CA LEU A 86 -13.95 -11.62 1.51
C LEU A 86 -15.31 -12.19 1.12
N SER A 87 -15.58 -13.43 1.53
CA SER A 87 -16.83 -14.15 1.25
C SER A 87 -18.06 -13.55 1.92
N ALA A 88 -17.86 -12.78 2.98
CA ALA A 88 -18.88 -12.14 3.80
C ALA A 88 -18.34 -10.84 4.39
N SER A 89 -19.22 -10.00 4.95
CA SER A 89 -18.83 -8.78 5.63
C SER A 89 -17.88 -9.06 6.80
N LEU A 90 -16.97 -8.12 7.07
CA LEU A 90 -16.04 -8.21 8.21
C LEU A 90 -16.77 -8.36 9.54
N ASP A 91 -17.88 -7.66 9.73
CA ASP A 91 -18.69 -7.74 10.96
C ASP A 91 -19.27 -9.14 11.15
N SER A 92 -19.78 -9.77 10.08
CA SER A 92 -20.26 -11.15 10.16
C SER A 92 -19.12 -12.14 10.38
N LEU A 93 -17.98 -11.99 9.69
CA LEU A 93 -16.80 -12.87 9.86
C LEU A 93 -16.14 -12.73 11.24
N ALA A 94 -16.24 -11.56 11.88
CA ALA A 94 -15.74 -11.31 13.23
C ALA A 94 -16.53 -12.10 14.30
N LYS A 95 -17.82 -12.38 14.05
CA LYS A 95 -18.65 -13.19 14.95
C LYS A 95 -18.29 -14.67 14.91
N VAL A 96 -17.68 -15.16 13.83
CA VAL A 96 -17.27 -16.56 13.66
C VAL A 96 -16.18 -16.92 14.67
N ARG A 97 -16.30 -18.09 15.32
CA ARG A 97 -15.29 -18.58 16.27
C ARG A 97 -14.75 -19.93 15.84
N ASP A 98 -13.42 -20.04 15.80
CA ASP A 98 -12.71 -21.28 15.55
C ASP A 98 -12.81 -22.26 16.73
N ALA A 99 -12.57 -23.54 16.47
CA ALA A 99 -12.61 -24.63 17.45
C ALA A 99 -13.96 -24.76 18.19
N THR A 100 -15.04 -24.31 17.55
CA THR A 100 -16.41 -24.54 18.03
C THR A 100 -17.21 -25.32 17.00
N VAL A 101 -18.24 -26.01 17.47
CA VAL A 101 -19.33 -26.50 16.62
C VAL A 101 -19.98 -25.32 15.88
N PHE A 102 -20.85 -25.61 14.93
CA PHE A 102 -21.60 -24.59 14.21
C PHE A 102 -22.57 -23.89 15.18
N ARG A 103 -22.53 -22.56 15.24
CA ARG A 103 -23.36 -21.76 16.17
C ARG A 103 -24.31 -20.87 15.39
N ASP A 104 -25.39 -20.44 16.03
CA ASP A 104 -26.32 -19.47 15.43
C ASP A 104 -25.64 -18.15 15.05
N ALA A 105 -24.65 -17.71 15.84
CA ALA A 105 -23.85 -16.53 15.55
C ALA A 105 -22.97 -16.65 14.29
N ASP A 106 -22.76 -17.86 13.77
CA ASP A 106 -22.01 -18.11 12.54
C ASP A 106 -22.91 -17.99 11.28
N ASN A 107 -24.24 -18.02 11.44
CA ASN A 107 -25.22 -18.08 10.35
C ASN A 107 -25.10 -16.92 9.34
N ASP A 108 -24.98 -15.68 9.82
CA ASP A 108 -24.90 -14.49 8.95
C ASP A 108 -23.73 -14.58 7.96
N ALA A 109 -22.56 -14.98 8.44
CA ALA A 109 -21.35 -15.12 7.62
C ALA A 109 -21.47 -16.32 6.67
N TRP A 110 -22.10 -17.39 7.13
CA TRP A 110 -22.32 -18.61 6.35
C TRP A 110 -23.24 -18.37 5.16
N PHE A 111 -24.40 -17.74 5.38
CA PHE A 111 -25.34 -17.41 4.31
C PHE A 111 -24.79 -16.38 3.32
N GLN A 112 -24.04 -15.38 3.81
CA GLN A 112 -23.34 -14.44 2.93
C GLN A 112 -22.31 -15.16 2.06
N THR A 113 -21.58 -16.13 2.62
CA THR A 113 -20.61 -16.93 1.87
C THR A 113 -21.30 -17.75 0.77
N TRP A 114 -22.46 -18.35 1.03
CA TRP A 114 -23.25 -19.04 -0.01
C TRP A 114 -23.73 -18.11 -1.11
N THR A 115 -24.19 -16.91 -0.74
CA THR A 115 -24.66 -15.91 -1.69
C THR A 115 -23.51 -15.48 -2.61
N THR A 116 -22.37 -15.13 -2.03
CA THR A 116 -21.15 -14.79 -2.77
C THR A 116 -20.72 -15.92 -3.71
N LEU A 117 -20.74 -17.17 -3.24
CA LEU A 117 -20.41 -18.33 -4.07
C LEU A 117 -21.34 -18.43 -5.29
N ARG A 118 -22.67 -18.35 -5.11
CA ARG A 118 -23.64 -18.42 -6.22
C ARG A 118 -23.50 -17.27 -7.21
N ASP A 119 -23.26 -16.06 -6.71
CA ASP A 119 -23.17 -14.85 -7.53
C ASP A 119 -21.90 -14.82 -8.37
N VAL A 120 -20.77 -15.22 -7.79
CA VAL A 120 -19.48 -15.28 -8.50
C VAL A 120 -19.47 -16.42 -9.52
N GLY A 121 -20.04 -17.58 -9.18
CA GLY A 121 -20.03 -18.76 -10.05
C GLY A 121 -18.65 -19.41 -10.17
N LEU A 122 -18.59 -20.68 -10.60
CA LEU A 122 -17.33 -21.43 -10.65
C LEU A 122 -16.28 -20.79 -11.57
N ASP A 123 -16.70 -20.24 -12.71
CA ASP A 123 -15.80 -19.55 -13.64
C ASP A 123 -15.29 -18.21 -13.07
N GLY A 124 -16.09 -17.53 -12.25
CA GLY A 124 -15.64 -16.36 -11.50
C GLY A 124 -14.56 -16.72 -10.49
N LEU A 125 -14.76 -17.81 -9.73
CA LEU A 125 -13.79 -18.30 -8.74
C LEU A 125 -12.46 -18.71 -9.42
N ARG A 126 -12.51 -19.34 -10.59
CA ARG A 126 -11.30 -19.67 -11.38
C ARG A 126 -10.54 -18.43 -11.83
N ARG A 127 -11.25 -17.40 -12.29
CA ARG A 127 -10.64 -16.13 -12.73
C ARG A 127 -9.99 -15.35 -11.59
N ALA A 128 -10.48 -15.50 -10.36
CA ALA A 128 -10.00 -14.81 -9.17
C ALA A 128 -8.62 -15.28 -8.66
N ARG A 129 -7.93 -16.20 -9.38
CA ARG A 129 -6.59 -16.73 -9.06
C ARG A 129 -6.43 -17.11 -7.57
N PRO A 130 -7.23 -18.08 -7.09
CA PRO A 130 -7.22 -18.46 -5.68
C PRO A 130 -5.86 -18.96 -5.22
N GLN A 131 -5.47 -18.56 -4.00
CA GLN A 131 -4.21 -18.98 -3.40
C GLN A 131 -4.23 -20.50 -3.17
N GLN A 132 -3.21 -21.20 -3.66
CA GLN A 132 -2.98 -22.60 -3.30
C GLN A 132 -2.59 -22.67 -1.82
N VAL A 133 -3.31 -23.45 -1.03
CA VAL A 133 -3.07 -23.59 0.42
C VAL A 133 -2.96 -25.05 0.86
N GLY A 134 -2.18 -25.28 1.91
CA GLY A 134 -2.06 -26.57 2.59
C GLY A 134 -2.83 -26.61 3.92
N PHE A 135 -2.99 -27.82 4.47
CA PHE A 135 -3.67 -28.03 5.76
C PHE A 135 -3.07 -27.18 6.90
N ARG A 136 -1.74 -27.18 7.04
CA ARG A 136 -1.04 -26.47 8.13
C ARG A 136 -1.29 -24.97 8.11
N GLU A 137 -1.47 -24.39 6.93
CA GLU A 137 -1.71 -22.95 6.78
C GLU A 137 -3.13 -22.58 7.23
N LEU A 138 -4.14 -23.31 6.76
CA LEU A 138 -5.53 -23.08 7.17
C LEU A 138 -5.74 -23.37 8.66
N PHE A 139 -5.20 -24.51 9.12
CA PHE A 139 -5.37 -24.94 10.50
C PHE A 139 -4.59 -24.06 11.49
N GLY A 140 -3.35 -23.70 11.16
CA GLY A 140 -2.47 -22.91 12.04
C GLY A 140 -2.77 -21.41 12.02
N GLN A 141 -3.37 -20.90 10.93
CA GLN A 141 -3.62 -19.46 10.76
C GLN A 141 -5.07 -19.14 10.36
N PRO A 142 -6.08 -19.65 11.08
CA PRO A 142 -7.48 -19.56 10.64
C PRO A 142 -7.96 -18.12 10.49
N ARG A 143 -7.48 -17.20 11.35
CA ARG A 143 -7.81 -15.78 11.25
C ARG A 143 -7.25 -15.09 10.00
N SER A 144 -6.09 -15.55 9.50
CA SER A 144 -5.48 -15.01 8.28
C SER A 144 -6.25 -15.43 7.04
N PHE A 145 -6.88 -16.62 7.04
CA PHE A 145 -7.58 -17.17 5.88
C PHE A 145 -9.10 -16.99 5.94
N ARG A 146 -9.66 -16.56 7.08
CA ARG A 146 -11.12 -16.44 7.26
C ARG A 146 -11.76 -15.56 6.18
N GLY A 147 -12.76 -16.14 5.51
CA GLY A 147 -13.49 -15.51 4.42
C GLY A 147 -12.71 -15.37 3.13
N ARG A 148 -11.52 -15.97 2.98
CA ARG A 148 -10.69 -15.83 1.77
C ARG A 148 -10.83 -16.96 0.81
N LEU A 149 -10.75 -16.62 -0.46
CA LEU A 149 -10.77 -17.58 -1.54
C LEU A 149 -9.45 -18.36 -1.56
N VAL A 150 -9.58 -19.68 -1.49
CA VAL A 150 -8.48 -20.63 -1.42
C VAL A 150 -8.68 -21.76 -2.43
N ARG A 151 -7.56 -22.35 -2.84
CA ARG A 151 -7.49 -23.55 -3.68
C ARG A 151 -6.79 -24.65 -2.91
N MET A 152 -7.42 -25.81 -2.81
CA MET A 152 -6.85 -26.98 -2.15
C MET A 152 -7.16 -28.24 -2.94
N GLN A 153 -6.18 -29.13 -3.08
CA GLN A 153 -6.36 -30.44 -3.69
C GLN A 153 -6.38 -31.52 -2.62
N GLY A 154 -7.11 -32.60 -2.87
CA GLY A 154 -7.23 -33.72 -1.96
C GLY A 154 -8.10 -34.84 -2.50
N THR A 155 -8.34 -35.85 -1.67
CA THR A 155 -9.23 -36.98 -1.99
C THR A 155 -10.45 -36.90 -1.08
N LEU A 156 -11.66 -36.85 -1.63
CA LEU A 156 -12.88 -36.99 -0.83
C LEU A 156 -13.04 -38.45 -0.42
N HIS A 157 -13.26 -38.65 0.88
CA HIS A 157 -13.51 -39.96 1.50
C HIS A 157 -14.97 -40.16 1.91
N ARG A 158 -15.71 -39.06 2.08
CA ARG A 158 -17.13 -39.07 2.44
C ARG A 158 -17.82 -37.85 1.83
N ALA A 159 -19.05 -38.03 1.39
CA ALA A 159 -19.95 -36.95 0.98
C ALA A 159 -21.37 -37.29 1.41
N GLU A 160 -21.93 -36.50 2.32
CA GLU A 160 -23.27 -36.67 2.85
C GLU A 160 -24.11 -35.41 2.64
N GLN A 161 -25.39 -35.57 2.33
CA GLN A 161 -26.30 -34.44 2.22
C GLN A 161 -26.91 -34.14 3.58
N LEU A 162 -26.78 -32.89 4.03
CA LEU A 162 -27.35 -32.39 5.27
C LEU A 162 -28.48 -31.41 4.96
N THR A 163 -29.51 -31.42 5.81
CA THR A 163 -30.55 -30.40 5.76
C THR A 163 -30.00 -29.10 6.33
N ALA A 164 -30.18 -28.00 5.60
CA ALA A 164 -29.81 -26.70 6.10
C ALA A 164 -30.74 -26.27 7.25
N PRO A 165 -30.26 -25.53 8.26
CA PRO A 165 -31.14 -24.85 9.20
C PRO A 165 -32.19 -24.01 8.45
N ARG A 166 -33.39 -23.82 9.03
CA ARG A 166 -34.41 -22.94 8.43
C ARG A 166 -33.78 -21.60 8.08
N ASN A 167 -33.89 -21.22 6.82
CA ASN A 167 -33.24 -20.04 6.29
C ASN A 167 -34.09 -19.42 5.19
N ASP A 168 -33.97 -18.09 5.05
CA ASP A 168 -34.71 -17.32 4.05
C ASP A 168 -34.02 -17.29 2.68
N TYR A 169 -32.94 -18.08 2.51
CA TYR A 169 -32.06 -18.07 1.33
C TYR A 169 -32.40 -19.19 0.32
N GLY A 170 -33.42 -20.00 0.62
CA GLY A 170 -33.86 -21.13 -0.21
C GLY A 170 -32.85 -22.27 -0.28
N VAL A 171 -31.87 -22.31 0.63
CA VAL A 171 -30.93 -23.44 0.73
C VAL A 171 -31.62 -24.52 1.56
N GLU A 172 -32.24 -25.51 0.93
CA GLU A 172 -32.92 -26.57 1.66
C GLU A 172 -31.93 -27.64 2.17
N SER A 173 -30.87 -27.87 1.41
CA SER A 173 -29.84 -28.84 1.71
C SER A 173 -28.48 -28.38 1.20
N TYR A 174 -27.43 -28.93 1.79
CA TYR A 174 -26.05 -28.78 1.36
C TYR A 174 -25.31 -30.09 1.57
N TRP A 175 -24.24 -30.30 0.84
CA TRP A 175 -23.37 -31.46 0.99
C TRP A 175 -22.24 -31.13 1.95
N GLN A 176 -21.99 -32.03 2.90
CA GLN A 176 -20.81 -32.02 3.74
C GLN A 176 -19.89 -33.16 3.30
N CYS A 177 -18.71 -32.81 2.83
CA CYS A 177 -17.70 -33.73 2.35
C CYS A 177 -16.49 -33.72 3.29
N TRP A 178 -15.82 -34.86 3.41
CA TRP A 178 -14.61 -35.02 4.18
C TRP A 178 -13.48 -35.33 3.23
N MET A 179 -12.50 -34.45 3.19
CA MET A 179 -11.37 -34.49 2.26
C MET A 179 -10.08 -34.78 3.01
N GLU A 180 -9.29 -35.72 2.52
CA GLU A 180 -7.88 -35.83 2.87
C GLU A 180 -7.06 -34.85 2.01
N PRO A 181 -6.35 -33.88 2.60
CA PRO A 181 -5.60 -32.88 1.84
C PRO A 181 -4.33 -33.48 1.21
N ALA A 182 -4.06 -33.17 -0.06
CA ALA A 182 -2.85 -33.62 -0.74
C ALA A 182 -1.58 -33.05 -0.09
N GLY A 183 -0.61 -33.92 0.22
CA GLY A 183 0.66 -33.54 0.83
C GLY A 183 0.56 -33.03 2.29
N GLY A 184 -0.59 -33.20 2.95
CA GLY A 184 -0.83 -32.82 4.33
C GLY A 184 -0.69 -33.98 5.33
N PRO A 185 -0.86 -33.72 6.64
CA PRO A 185 -1.07 -34.80 7.61
C PRO A 185 -2.38 -35.53 7.29
N ALA A 186 -2.52 -36.79 7.75
CA ALA A 186 -3.75 -37.60 7.65
C ALA A 186 -4.88 -37.06 8.56
N SER A 187 -5.18 -35.77 8.43
CA SER A 187 -6.20 -35.03 9.17
C SER A 187 -7.18 -34.42 8.17
N PRO A 188 -8.49 -34.56 8.40
CA PRO A 188 -9.47 -34.20 7.39
C PRO A 188 -9.64 -32.68 7.26
N VAL A 189 -10.04 -32.26 6.07
CA VAL A 189 -10.63 -30.96 5.78
C VAL A 189 -12.10 -31.17 5.48
N VAL A 190 -12.96 -30.40 6.15
CA VAL A 190 -14.40 -30.43 5.87
C VAL A 190 -14.68 -29.49 4.71
N VAL A 191 -15.45 -29.96 3.74
CA VAL A 191 -15.86 -29.18 2.58
C VAL A 191 -17.37 -29.14 2.57
N GLN A 192 -17.96 -27.94 2.65
CA GLN A 192 -19.39 -27.78 2.42
C GLN A 192 -19.63 -27.30 0.99
N CYS A 193 -20.57 -27.92 0.27
CA CYS A 193 -20.91 -27.52 -1.10
C CYS A 193 -22.42 -27.55 -1.39
N LEU A 194 -22.84 -26.75 -2.37
CA LEU A 194 -24.26 -26.67 -2.76
C LEU A 194 -24.64 -27.77 -3.76
N ALA A 195 -23.68 -28.28 -4.53
CA ALA A 195 -23.89 -29.36 -5.48
C ALA A 195 -22.66 -30.30 -5.55
N LEU A 196 -22.92 -31.57 -5.87
CA LEU A 196 -21.91 -32.50 -6.34
C LEU A 196 -22.00 -32.57 -7.88
N PRO A 197 -20.87 -32.56 -8.61
CA PRO A 197 -20.85 -32.77 -10.05
C PRO A 197 -21.59 -34.04 -10.48
N ALA A 198 -22.23 -34.00 -11.65
CA ALA A 198 -22.99 -35.12 -12.17
C ALA A 198 -22.14 -36.41 -12.24
N GLY A 199 -22.62 -37.49 -11.61
CA GLY A 199 -21.95 -38.78 -11.57
C GLY A 199 -20.79 -38.87 -10.57
N MET A 200 -20.65 -37.92 -9.64
CA MET A 200 -19.72 -38.05 -8.52
C MET A 200 -20.30 -39.01 -7.45
N PRO A 201 -19.51 -39.94 -6.89
CA PRO A 201 -20.01 -40.82 -5.84
C PRO A 201 -20.32 -40.03 -4.56
N SER A 202 -21.35 -40.47 -3.84
CA SER A 202 -21.71 -39.95 -2.51
C SER A 202 -21.88 -41.11 -1.54
N GLY A 203 -21.68 -40.86 -0.25
CA GLY A 203 -21.76 -41.90 0.77
C GLY A 203 -20.69 -41.74 1.84
N MET A 204 -20.60 -42.75 2.70
CA MET A 204 -19.68 -42.78 3.84
C MET A 204 -18.26 -43.23 3.47
N ASP A 205 -18.11 -43.85 2.30
CA ASP A 205 -16.89 -44.46 1.80
C ASP A 205 -16.84 -44.22 0.28
N ILE A 206 -16.06 -43.22 -0.13
CA ILE A 206 -15.81 -42.85 -1.52
C ILE A 206 -14.32 -42.57 -1.67
N GLU A 207 -13.76 -42.65 -2.87
CA GLU A 207 -12.39 -42.21 -3.14
C GLU A 207 -12.38 -41.37 -4.41
N GLU A 208 -12.54 -40.06 -4.26
CA GLU A 208 -12.63 -39.16 -5.41
C GLU A 208 -11.57 -38.06 -5.33
N PRO A 209 -10.59 -38.02 -6.26
CA PRO A 209 -9.60 -36.95 -6.30
C PRO A 209 -10.26 -35.66 -6.77
N VAL A 210 -10.16 -34.62 -5.95
CA VAL A 210 -10.82 -33.33 -6.18
C VAL A 210 -9.88 -32.15 -6.00
N GLU A 211 -10.26 -31.07 -6.65
CA GLU A 211 -9.82 -29.73 -6.36
C GLU A 211 -10.97 -28.90 -5.83
N ILE A 212 -10.74 -28.22 -4.72
CA ILE A 212 -11.69 -27.33 -4.07
C ILE A 212 -11.27 -25.89 -4.34
N LEU A 213 -12.16 -25.13 -4.98
CA LEU A 213 -12.07 -23.68 -5.12
C LEU A 213 -13.16 -23.05 -4.28
N GLY A 214 -12.82 -22.53 -3.12
CA GLY A 214 -13.81 -22.10 -2.15
C GLY A 214 -13.27 -21.13 -1.12
N TYR A 215 -14.14 -20.65 -0.24
CA TYR A 215 -13.76 -19.74 0.83
C TYR A 215 -13.49 -20.51 2.12
N PHE A 216 -12.35 -20.25 2.77
CA PHE A 216 -12.11 -20.80 4.11
C PHE A 216 -13.02 -20.11 5.13
N PHE A 217 -13.79 -20.89 5.90
CA PHE A 217 -14.80 -20.36 6.81
C PHE A 217 -14.32 -20.32 8.26
N LYS A 218 -13.92 -21.47 8.81
CA LYS A 218 -13.45 -21.60 10.19
C LYS A 218 -12.70 -22.91 10.39
N ASN A 219 -11.97 -23.02 11.49
CA ASN A 219 -11.64 -24.32 12.06
C ASN A 219 -12.87 -24.84 12.81
N TYR A 220 -13.53 -25.84 12.23
CA TYR A 220 -14.79 -26.41 12.68
C TYR A 220 -14.55 -27.57 13.65
N ALA A 221 -15.15 -27.50 14.84
CA ALA A 221 -15.12 -28.62 15.78
C ALA A 221 -16.25 -29.61 15.46
N TYR A 222 -15.94 -30.90 15.46
CA TYR A 222 -16.85 -31.98 15.14
C TYR A 222 -16.66 -33.18 16.07
N ASN A 223 -17.70 -33.99 16.22
CA ASN A 223 -17.63 -35.24 16.97
C ASN A 223 -17.06 -36.33 16.06
N ALA A 224 -15.82 -36.74 16.29
CA ALA A 224 -15.30 -37.99 15.73
C ALA A 224 -15.78 -39.18 16.59
N ALA A 225 -15.54 -40.40 16.12
CA ALA A 225 -15.96 -41.62 16.83
C ALA A 225 -15.34 -41.76 18.23
N ASP A 226 -14.15 -41.18 18.43
CA ASP A 226 -13.36 -41.28 19.66
C ASP A 226 -13.39 -40.00 20.51
N ALA A 227 -13.29 -38.82 19.87
CA ALA A 227 -13.16 -37.54 20.55
C ALA A 227 -13.70 -36.36 19.71
N ILE A 228 -13.87 -35.21 20.36
CA ILE A 228 -14.09 -33.95 19.64
C ILE A 228 -12.78 -33.57 18.94
N ARG A 229 -12.83 -33.42 17.62
CA ARG A 229 -11.70 -33.02 16.78
C ARG A 229 -12.01 -31.70 16.08
N VAL A 230 -10.98 -31.07 15.54
CA VAL A 230 -11.09 -29.80 14.81
C VAL A 230 -10.51 -29.97 13.42
N ALA A 231 -11.23 -29.51 12.40
CA ALA A 231 -10.81 -29.55 11.01
C ALA A 231 -11.04 -28.20 10.32
N PRO A 232 -10.18 -27.79 9.37
CA PRO A 232 -10.47 -26.66 8.49
C PRO A 232 -11.79 -26.89 7.73
N LEU A 233 -12.64 -25.87 7.63
CA LEU A 233 -13.88 -25.89 6.86
C LEU A 233 -13.76 -24.94 5.65
N ILE A 234 -13.90 -25.48 4.44
CA ILE A 234 -13.95 -24.73 3.18
C ILE A 234 -15.37 -24.82 2.61
N MET A 235 -15.91 -23.69 2.19
CA MET A 235 -17.22 -23.61 1.51
C MET A 235 -17.00 -23.39 0.01
N THR A 236 -17.59 -24.23 -0.83
CA THR A 236 -17.46 -24.19 -2.30
C THR A 236 -18.81 -24.33 -2.99
N LEU A 237 -18.93 -23.94 -4.25
CA LEU A 237 -20.13 -24.25 -5.05
C LEU A 237 -20.26 -25.75 -5.27
N GLU A 238 -19.23 -26.33 -5.86
CA GLU A 238 -19.10 -27.75 -6.19
C GLU A 238 -17.61 -28.14 -6.17
N PRO A 239 -17.26 -29.38 -5.79
CA PRO A 239 -15.92 -29.92 -5.99
C PRO A 239 -15.58 -30.03 -7.49
N ILE A 240 -14.32 -29.80 -7.87
CA ILE A 240 -13.85 -30.05 -9.24
C ILE A 240 -13.19 -31.42 -9.27
N ARG A 241 -13.73 -32.37 -10.03
CA ARG A 241 -13.07 -33.67 -10.23
C ARG A 241 -11.75 -33.50 -10.95
N LEU A 242 -10.69 -34.09 -10.39
CA LEU A 242 -9.41 -34.21 -11.08
C LEU A 242 -9.44 -35.50 -11.91
N PRO A 243 -8.82 -35.53 -13.11
CA PRO A 243 -8.68 -36.76 -13.86
C PRO A 243 -7.96 -37.79 -12.99
N SER A 244 -8.57 -38.95 -12.76
CA SER A 244 -7.90 -40.08 -12.14
C SER A 244 -6.70 -40.44 -13.01
N GLY A 245 -5.49 -40.14 -12.52
CA GLY A 245 -4.27 -40.47 -13.25
C GLY A 245 -4.22 -41.97 -13.51
N PRO A 246 -3.92 -42.43 -14.75
CA PRO A 246 -3.80 -43.85 -15.01
C PRO A 246 -2.52 -44.40 -14.37
N ALA A 247 -2.66 -45.50 -13.64
CA ALA A 247 -1.57 -46.44 -13.45
C ALA A 247 -0.99 -46.80 -14.83
N ALA A 248 0.34 -46.77 -14.93
CA ALA A 248 1.08 -46.92 -16.17
C ALA A 248 0.67 -48.11 -17.04
N SER A 249 0.37 -47.88 -18.32
CA SER A 249 0.61 -48.84 -19.40
C SER A 249 0.68 -48.16 -20.78
N ARG A 250 1.39 -48.81 -21.70
CA ARG A 250 2.02 -48.33 -22.95
C ARG A 250 1.01 -47.92 -24.05
N GLY A 251 1.44 -47.02 -24.96
CA GLY A 251 0.67 -46.49 -26.10
C GLY A 251 0.35 -47.48 -27.24
N PRO A 252 0.15 -47.06 -28.52
CA PRO A 252 0.32 -45.72 -29.13
C PRO A 252 -0.84 -45.19 -30.01
N SER A 253 -0.73 -43.90 -30.36
CA SER A 253 -1.20 -43.18 -31.57
C SER A 253 -2.60 -43.43 -32.14
N GLY A 254 -3.39 -42.35 -32.23
CA GLY A 254 -4.56 -42.24 -33.10
C GLY A 254 -4.98 -40.78 -33.31
N THR A 255 -4.87 -40.33 -34.55
CA THR A 255 -5.23 -39.02 -35.13
C THR A 255 -6.74 -38.79 -35.30
N GLY A 256 -7.14 -37.52 -35.36
CA GLY A 256 -8.46 -37.02 -35.84
C GLY A 256 -9.45 -36.74 -34.69
N ASP A 257 -10.19 -35.64 -34.62
CA ASP A 257 -10.60 -34.67 -35.62
C ASP A 257 -10.96 -33.32 -34.95
N LEU A 258 -10.75 -32.25 -35.72
CA LEU A 258 -11.30 -30.91 -35.52
C LEU A 258 -12.80 -30.92 -35.79
N LEU A 259 -13.59 -30.07 -35.10
CA LEU A 259 -14.66 -29.19 -35.62
C LEU A 259 -15.39 -28.43 -34.48
N PRO A 260 -16.15 -27.34 -34.75
CA PRO A 260 -15.79 -26.00 -34.28
C PRO A 260 -16.75 -25.41 -33.24
N ALA A 261 -16.27 -24.33 -32.60
CA ALA A 261 -17.02 -23.46 -31.72
C ALA A 261 -18.19 -22.76 -32.44
N VAL A 262 -19.40 -22.97 -31.95
CA VAL A 262 -20.57 -22.16 -32.29
C VAL A 262 -20.67 -21.03 -31.27
N ALA A 263 -20.46 -19.81 -31.74
CA ALA A 263 -20.77 -18.58 -31.03
C ALA A 263 -22.29 -18.51 -30.81
N ALA A 264 -22.74 -18.61 -29.56
CA ALA A 264 -24.10 -18.29 -29.15
C ALA A 264 -24.08 -16.91 -28.47
N ALA A 265 -24.80 -15.99 -29.09
CA ALA A 265 -24.93 -14.59 -28.70
C ALA A 265 -25.40 -14.44 -27.24
N ALA A 266 -24.72 -13.55 -26.52
CA ALA A 266 -25.09 -13.13 -25.19
C ALA A 266 -26.42 -12.36 -25.24
N ARG A 267 -27.50 -13.02 -24.83
CA ARG A 267 -28.60 -12.36 -24.12
C ARG A 267 -28.37 -12.63 -22.64
N VAL A 268 -27.81 -11.65 -21.94
CA VAL A 268 -27.76 -11.64 -20.47
C VAL A 268 -29.20 -11.47 -19.98
N ALA A 269 -29.90 -12.58 -19.81
CA ALA A 269 -31.07 -12.62 -18.94
C ALA A 269 -30.54 -12.53 -17.50
N THR A 270 -30.89 -11.47 -16.79
CA THR A 270 -30.62 -11.29 -15.36
C THR A 270 -31.17 -12.49 -14.60
N LYS A 271 -30.27 -13.33 -14.05
CA LYS A 271 -30.65 -14.46 -13.19
C LYS A 271 -31.30 -13.93 -11.90
N PRO A 272 -32.39 -14.55 -11.42
CA PRO A 272 -33.00 -14.21 -10.12
C PRO A 272 -31.97 -14.49 -9.02
N GLY A 273 -31.66 -13.48 -8.20
CA GLY A 273 -30.66 -13.56 -7.13
C GLY A 273 -29.57 -12.49 -7.16
N SER A 274 -29.40 -11.77 -8.28
CA SER A 274 -28.35 -10.74 -8.44
C SER A 274 -28.85 -9.28 -8.38
N SER A 275 -30.16 -9.06 -8.22
CA SER A 275 -30.75 -7.72 -8.12
C SER A 275 -30.78 -7.22 -6.67
N LEU A 276 -30.73 -5.90 -6.50
CA LEU A 276 -30.90 -5.25 -5.19
C LEU A 276 -32.21 -5.69 -4.51
N GLU A 277 -33.31 -5.78 -5.25
CA GLU A 277 -34.60 -6.25 -4.74
C GLU A 277 -34.51 -7.66 -4.13
N SER A 278 -33.82 -8.59 -4.81
CA SER A 278 -33.60 -9.95 -4.31
C SER A 278 -32.79 -9.92 -3.01
N PHE A 279 -31.74 -9.10 -2.95
CA PHE A 279 -30.93 -8.92 -1.76
C PHE A 279 -31.74 -8.35 -0.58
N LEU A 280 -32.54 -7.30 -0.81
CA LEU A 280 -33.36 -6.68 0.23
C LEU A 280 -34.43 -7.64 0.76
N ALA A 281 -35.08 -8.41 -0.12
CA ALA A 281 -36.04 -9.44 0.27
C ALA A 281 -35.38 -10.53 1.13
N ILE A 282 -34.21 -11.04 0.72
CA ILE A 282 -33.42 -12.03 1.48
C ILE A 282 -33.02 -11.48 2.86
N LYS A 283 -32.64 -10.21 2.91
CA LYS A 283 -32.31 -9.52 4.16
C LYS A 283 -33.55 -9.13 4.98
N GLN A 284 -34.75 -9.39 4.47
CA GLN A 284 -36.03 -8.98 5.04
C GLN A 284 -36.06 -7.48 5.37
N ILE A 285 -35.56 -6.67 4.45
CA ILE A 285 -35.54 -5.20 4.51
C ILE A 285 -36.08 -4.61 3.21
N ALA A 286 -36.90 -5.37 2.49
CA ALA A 286 -37.63 -4.90 1.32
C ALA A 286 -38.71 -3.88 1.74
N VAL A 287 -39.33 -3.20 0.78
CA VAL A 287 -40.31 -2.15 1.05
C VAL A 287 -41.46 -2.64 1.95
N GLY A 288 -41.91 -3.89 1.77
CA GLY A 288 -42.92 -4.52 2.61
C GLY A 288 -42.47 -4.73 4.08
N ASP A 289 -41.21 -5.11 4.29
CA ASP A 289 -40.64 -5.28 5.63
C ASP A 289 -40.44 -3.94 6.36
N ARG A 290 -40.46 -2.83 5.63
CA ARG A 290 -40.21 -1.47 6.12
C ARG A 290 -41.50 -0.65 6.32
N ALA A 291 -42.67 -1.26 6.13
CA ALA A 291 -43.97 -0.59 6.21
C ALA A 291 -44.20 0.17 7.54
N ALA A 292 -43.68 -0.35 8.66
CA ALA A 292 -43.79 0.34 9.96
C ALA A 292 -43.03 1.68 9.97
N VAL A 293 -41.86 1.76 9.31
CA VAL A 293 -41.06 2.99 9.22
C VAL A 293 -41.72 4.03 8.34
N ASP A 294 -42.42 3.61 7.28
CA ASP A 294 -43.18 4.52 6.41
C ASP A 294 -44.60 4.82 6.93
N ALA A 295 -44.99 4.35 8.11
CA ALA A 295 -46.29 4.69 8.67
C ALA A 295 -46.36 6.18 9.05
N ALA A 296 -47.54 6.81 8.86
CA ALA A 296 -47.78 8.21 9.24
C ALA A 296 -47.96 8.41 10.77
N ALA A 297 -47.30 7.58 11.59
CA ALA A 297 -47.35 7.62 13.04
C ALA A 297 -46.13 8.36 13.61
N PRO A 298 -46.22 8.95 14.82
CA PRO A 298 -45.05 9.48 15.51
C PRO A 298 -43.95 8.42 15.65
N TRP A 299 -42.69 8.85 15.57
CA TRP A 299 -41.56 7.93 15.67
C TRP A 299 -41.51 7.25 17.04
N GLY A 300 -41.73 5.94 17.07
CA GLY A 300 -41.80 5.12 18.28
C GLY A 300 -40.91 3.87 18.21
N GLU A 301 -41.15 2.94 19.14
CA GLU A 301 -40.32 1.75 19.33
C GLU A 301 -40.36 0.80 18.11
N ASP A 302 -41.52 0.67 17.46
CA ASP A 302 -41.70 -0.20 16.29
C ASP A 302 -40.89 0.30 15.09
N GLN A 303 -40.93 1.61 14.81
CA GLN A 303 -40.12 2.22 13.76
C GLN A 303 -38.62 2.10 14.08
N GLU A 304 -38.22 2.33 15.33
CA GLU A 304 -36.83 2.17 15.77
C GLU A 304 -36.32 0.74 15.56
N ARG A 305 -37.13 -0.26 15.90
CA ARG A 305 -36.79 -1.68 15.76
C ARG A 305 -36.58 -2.08 14.30
N VAL A 306 -37.44 -1.60 13.41
CA VAL A 306 -37.30 -1.84 11.96
C VAL A 306 -36.10 -1.08 11.40
N LEU A 307 -35.86 0.16 11.82
CA LEU A 307 -34.68 0.93 11.42
C LEU A 307 -33.38 0.21 11.80
N VAL A 308 -33.26 -0.28 13.03
CA VAL A 308 -32.08 -1.05 13.49
C VAL A 308 -31.92 -2.34 12.67
N LYS A 309 -33.01 -3.01 12.29
CA LYS A 309 -32.99 -4.17 11.38
C LYS A 309 -32.43 -3.77 10.00
N VAL A 310 -32.83 -2.63 9.45
CA VAL A 310 -32.30 -2.12 8.18
C VAL A 310 -30.79 -1.84 8.28
N ILE A 311 -30.36 -1.04 9.25
CA ILE A 311 -28.94 -0.65 9.42
C ILE A 311 -28.05 -1.89 9.57
N SER A 312 -28.47 -2.88 10.35
CA SER A 312 -27.69 -4.10 10.61
C SER A 312 -27.61 -5.06 9.42
N ARG A 313 -28.51 -4.94 8.44
CA ARG A 313 -28.61 -5.90 7.32
C ARG A 313 -28.29 -5.31 5.94
N LEU A 314 -28.14 -3.99 5.84
CA LEU A 314 -27.89 -3.29 4.57
C LEU A 314 -26.47 -3.52 4.01
N ALA A 315 -25.51 -3.94 4.84
CA ALA A 315 -24.13 -4.19 4.40
C ALA A 315 -24.06 -5.33 3.37
N ALA A 316 -23.38 -5.08 2.25
CA ALA A 316 -23.21 -6.02 1.15
C ALA A 316 -21.75 -6.07 0.65
N PRO A 317 -21.34 -7.14 -0.05
CA PRO A 317 -20.02 -7.23 -0.70
C PRO A 317 -19.77 -6.08 -1.70
N ALA A 318 -18.51 -5.63 -1.80
CA ALA A 318 -18.12 -4.48 -2.61
C ALA A 318 -18.53 -4.57 -4.11
N PRO A 319 -18.43 -5.72 -4.81
CA PRO A 319 -18.84 -5.81 -6.21
C PRO A 319 -20.34 -5.59 -6.43
N LEU A 320 -21.18 -6.03 -5.50
CA LEU A 320 -22.62 -5.79 -5.56
C LEU A 320 -22.96 -4.33 -5.27
N LEU A 321 -22.32 -3.75 -4.24
CA LEU A 321 -22.48 -2.34 -3.91
C LEU A 321 -22.10 -1.44 -5.08
N ALA A 322 -20.99 -1.71 -5.78
CA ALA A 322 -20.57 -0.92 -6.94
C ALA A 322 -21.68 -0.85 -8.00
N ARG A 323 -22.24 -2.01 -8.38
CA ARG A 323 -23.34 -2.07 -9.37
C ARG A 323 -24.58 -1.32 -8.93
N TRP A 324 -25.00 -1.49 -7.67
CA TRP A 324 -26.20 -0.81 -7.16
C TRP A 324 -26.01 0.70 -7.03
N ARG A 325 -24.78 1.16 -6.81
CA ARG A 325 -24.43 2.58 -6.80
C ARG A 325 -24.55 3.22 -8.18
N ASP A 326 -24.17 2.49 -9.23
CA ASP A 326 -24.30 2.94 -10.62
C ASP A 326 -25.77 3.04 -11.06
N GLU A 327 -26.63 2.15 -10.52
CA GLU A 327 -28.07 2.14 -10.77
C GLU A 327 -28.87 3.06 -9.83
N ALA A 328 -28.23 3.78 -8.90
CA ALA A 328 -28.92 4.61 -7.92
C ALA A 328 -29.69 5.77 -8.56
N ALA A 329 -30.90 6.05 -8.07
CA ALA A 329 -31.68 7.20 -8.50
C ALA A 329 -31.20 8.49 -7.83
N ALA A 330 -31.43 9.66 -8.43
CA ALA A 330 -31.21 10.93 -7.74
C ALA A 330 -32.34 11.22 -6.74
N VAL A 331 -32.07 12.03 -5.72
CA VAL A 331 -33.09 12.53 -4.79
C VAL A 331 -34.09 13.43 -5.55
N SER A 332 -35.37 13.36 -5.17
CA SER A 332 -36.40 14.25 -5.73
C SER A 332 -36.13 15.70 -5.30
N PRO A 333 -36.42 16.70 -6.15
CA PRO A 333 -36.32 18.09 -5.76
C PRO A 333 -37.18 18.42 -4.53
N ARG A 334 -36.76 19.45 -3.78
CA ARG A 334 -37.52 19.89 -2.60
C ARG A 334 -38.98 20.21 -2.95
N GLY A 335 -39.91 19.67 -2.18
CA GLY A 335 -41.34 19.87 -2.36
C GLY A 335 -42.01 18.94 -3.38
N GLU A 336 -41.25 18.12 -4.10
CA GLU A 336 -41.80 17.07 -4.96
C GLU A 336 -42.02 15.76 -4.18
N PRO A 337 -43.09 15.02 -4.47
CA PRO A 337 -43.37 13.75 -3.79
C PRO A 337 -42.30 12.71 -4.11
N THR A 338 -41.73 12.11 -3.06
CA THR A 338 -40.74 11.04 -3.20
C THR A 338 -41.38 9.67 -2.99
N SER A 339 -41.18 8.76 -3.96
CA SER A 339 -41.65 7.38 -3.87
C SER A 339 -40.67 6.51 -3.11
N ILE A 340 -41.15 5.79 -2.08
CA ILE A 340 -40.35 4.83 -1.32
C ILE A 340 -40.31 3.49 -2.07
N THR A 341 -39.12 3.06 -2.47
CA THR A 341 -38.90 1.87 -3.31
C THR A 341 -37.71 1.03 -2.81
N ASP A 342 -37.50 -0.13 -3.43
CA ASP A 342 -36.35 -1.02 -3.20
C ASP A 342 -35.16 -0.69 -4.13
N ARG A 343 -34.99 0.60 -4.43
CA ARG A 343 -33.88 1.16 -5.21
C ARG A 343 -33.07 2.12 -4.35
N LEU A 344 -31.74 2.08 -4.44
CA LEU A 344 -30.90 3.07 -3.78
C LEU A 344 -31.10 4.47 -4.38
N VAL A 345 -31.00 5.48 -3.55
CA VAL A 345 -30.87 6.88 -3.94
C VAL A 345 -29.45 7.37 -3.67
N LYS A 346 -28.93 8.22 -4.56
CA LYS A 346 -27.69 8.96 -4.36
C LYS A 346 -28.04 10.33 -3.81
N VAL A 347 -27.66 10.58 -2.57
CA VAL A 347 -27.69 11.90 -1.92
C VAL A 347 -26.35 12.56 -2.20
N HIS A 348 -26.36 13.72 -2.85
CA HIS A 348 -25.15 14.47 -3.19
C HIS A 348 -25.32 15.92 -2.76
N GLY A 349 -24.55 16.36 -1.77
CA GLY A 349 -24.71 17.72 -1.27
C GLY A 349 -23.80 18.07 -0.11
N ARG A 350 -24.32 18.85 0.84
CA ARG A 350 -23.56 19.31 2.01
C ARG A 350 -24.19 18.80 3.30
N ALA A 351 -23.41 18.09 4.09
CA ALA A 351 -23.77 17.74 5.46
C ALA A 351 -23.79 19.02 6.30
N THR A 352 -24.94 19.30 6.91
CA THR A 352 -25.17 20.53 7.69
C THR A 352 -25.22 20.29 9.20
N PHE A 353 -25.51 19.06 9.62
CA PHE A 353 -25.60 18.70 11.04
C PHE A 353 -25.42 17.20 11.24
N VAL A 354 -24.85 16.80 12.38
CA VAL A 354 -24.76 15.40 12.78
C VAL A 354 -24.95 15.25 14.28
N ALA A 355 -25.69 14.23 14.70
CA ALA A 355 -25.85 13.89 16.10
C ALA A 355 -26.10 12.40 16.31
N PRO A 356 -25.57 11.82 17.41
CA PRO A 356 -25.82 10.43 17.77
C PRO A 356 -27.21 10.27 18.39
N ARG A 357 -27.94 9.24 18.01
CA ARG A 357 -29.15 8.79 18.71
C ARG A 357 -28.84 7.53 19.51
N ARG A 358 -28.96 7.63 20.83
CA ARG A 358 -28.77 6.47 21.73
C ARG A 358 -29.91 5.48 21.58
N LEU A 359 -29.56 4.21 21.56
CA LEU A 359 -30.50 3.11 21.51
C LEU A 359 -30.80 2.56 22.91
N PRO A 360 -32.02 2.06 23.16
CA PRO A 360 -32.31 1.16 24.27
C PRO A 360 -31.37 -0.05 24.27
N ALA A 361 -31.13 -0.65 25.44
CA ALA A 361 -30.11 -1.69 25.62
C ALA A 361 -30.31 -2.91 24.70
N ASP A 362 -31.55 -3.34 24.49
CA ASP A 362 -31.91 -4.46 23.63
C ASP A 362 -31.63 -4.19 22.14
N LEU A 363 -31.93 -2.97 21.67
CA LEU A 363 -31.63 -2.55 20.30
C LEU A 363 -30.14 -2.27 20.11
N ALA A 364 -29.46 -1.77 21.14
CA ALA A 364 -28.02 -1.54 21.13
C ALA A 364 -27.24 -2.86 20.99
N GLU A 365 -27.67 -3.91 21.70
CA GLU A 365 -27.08 -5.26 21.58
C GLU A 365 -27.25 -5.81 20.16
N ARG A 366 -28.45 -5.64 19.56
CA ARG A 366 -28.72 -6.09 18.18
C ARG A 366 -27.87 -5.36 17.14
N LEU A 367 -27.71 -4.04 17.27
CA LEU A 367 -26.84 -3.26 16.39
C LEU A 367 -25.34 -3.53 16.67
N GLY A 368 -25.02 -4.06 17.85
CA GLY A 368 -23.64 -4.17 18.35
C GLY A 368 -23.05 -2.80 18.73
N ARG A 369 -23.88 -1.77 18.92
CA ARG A 369 -23.49 -0.37 19.16
C ARG A 369 -24.52 0.33 20.04
N ALA A 370 -24.07 1.18 20.95
CA ALA A 370 -24.95 1.96 21.83
C ALA A 370 -25.77 3.05 21.12
N SER A 371 -25.38 3.42 19.90
CA SER A 371 -26.02 4.48 19.11
C SER A 371 -25.73 4.29 17.62
N TYR A 372 -26.54 4.95 16.79
CA TYR A 372 -26.20 5.29 15.40
C TYR A 372 -26.14 6.81 15.24
N ASP A 373 -25.56 7.28 14.15
CA ASP A 373 -25.49 8.71 13.83
C ASP A 373 -26.60 9.07 12.82
N LEU A 374 -27.28 10.19 13.07
CA LEU A 374 -28.16 10.84 12.11
C LEU A 374 -27.42 12.03 11.52
N VAL A 375 -27.26 12.04 10.19
CA VAL A 375 -26.60 13.11 9.43
C VAL A 375 -27.65 13.83 8.59
N ARG A 376 -27.77 15.14 8.76
CA ARG A 376 -28.58 15.97 7.88
C ARG A 376 -27.74 16.45 6.71
N ILE A 377 -28.17 16.12 5.49
CA ILE A 377 -27.55 16.57 4.24
C ILE A 377 -28.57 17.42 3.48
N VAL A 378 -28.15 18.60 3.04
CA VAL A 378 -28.88 19.38 2.04
C VAL A 378 -28.33 18.98 0.68
N ASP A 379 -29.15 18.27 -0.09
CA ASP A 379 -28.84 17.81 -1.43
C ASP A 379 -28.70 18.99 -2.41
N GLU A 380 -28.00 18.79 -3.53
CA GLU A 380 -27.83 19.78 -4.59
C GLU A 380 -29.15 20.34 -5.13
N ARG A 381 -30.24 19.56 -5.02
CA ARG A 381 -31.61 19.94 -5.39
C ARG A 381 -32.39 20.60 -4.25
N ALA A 382 -31.67 21.08 -3.24
CA ALA A 382 -32.14 21.73 -2.02
C ALA A 382 -33.03 20.85 -1.11
N ALA A 383 -33.17 19.56 -1.40
CA ALA A 383 -33.90 18.63 -0.54
C ALA A 383 -33.13 18.39 0.76
N VAL A 384 -33.83 18.43 1.89
CA VAL A 384 -33.29 18.11 3.22
C VAL A 384 -33.40 16.61 3.44
N VAL A 385 -32.28 15.92 3.47
CA VAL A 385 -32.23 14.46 3.61
C VAL A 385 -31.59 14.11 4.96
N ASP A 386 -32.32 13.39 5.79
CA ASP A 386 -31.78 12.81 7.02
C ASP A 386 -31.25 11.40 6.70
N VAL A 387 -29.93 11.22 6.80
CA VAL A 387 -29.21 9.98 6.49
C VAL A 387 -28.85 9.28 7.79
N VAL A 388 -29.41 8.09 7.99
CA VAL A 388 -29.07 7.22 9.12
C VAL A 388 -27.87 6.36 8.75
N VAL A 389 -26.81 6.43 9.56
CA VAL A 389 -25.61 5.60 9.37
C VAL A 389 -25.12 4.99 10.68
N PRO A 390 -24.48 3.80 10.66
CA PRO A 390 -23.89 3.21 11.87
C PRO A 390 -22.89 4.13 12.57
N ARG A 391 -22.16 4.94 11.79
CA ARG A 391 -21.17 5.93 12.25
C ARG A 391 -20.94 6.95 11.15
N ALA A 392 -21.01 8.24 11.48
CA ALA A 392 -20.60 9.34 10.63
C ALA A 392 -19.10 9.65 10.82
N PRO A 393 -18.43 10.36 9.88
CA PRO A 393 -17.01 10.68 9.96
C PRO A 393 -16.59 11.22 11.33
N VAL A 394 -15.57 10.66 11.97
CA VAL A 394 -15.18 11.01 13.35
C VAL A 394 -14.77 12.47 13.50
N ALA A 395 -14.25 13.08 12.44
CA ALA A 395 -13.82 14.48 12.45
C ALA A 395 -14.97 15.50 12.49
N TRP A 396 -16.19 15.12 12.12
CA TRP A 396 -17.33 16.05 12.11
C TRP A 396 -17.77 16.45 13.51
N ALA A 397 -18.04 17.74 13.74
CA ALA A 397 -18.53 18.18 15.03
C ALA A 397 -19.97 17.69 15.28
N ARG A 398 -20.18 16.95 16.38
CA ARG A 398 -21.53 16.51 16.79
C ARG A 398 -22.27 17.65 17.49
N TRP A 399 -23.58 17.71 17.31
CA TRP A 399 -24.47 18.70 17.93
C TRP A 399 -24.15 20.15 17.55
N ARG A 400 -23.48 20.37 16.42
CA ARG A 400 -23.11 21.69 15.92
C ARG A 400 -23.36 21.76 14.42
N PRO A 401 -23.66 22.95 13.88
CA PRO A 401 -23.64 23.16 12.45
C PRO A 401 -22.27 22.80 11.88
N ILE A 402 -22.30 22.02 10.81
CA ILE A 402 -21.16 21.70 9.96
C ILE A 402 -21.46 22.17 8.54
N ASP A 403 -20.44 22.24 7.70
CA ASP A 403 -20.63 22.58 6.29
C ASP A 403 -19.64 21.77 5.44
N GLU A 404 -19.92 20.48 5.29
CA GLU A 404 -18.99 19.51 4.72
C GLU A 404 -19.56 18.86 3.47
N PRO A 405 -18.78 18.70 2.38
CA PRO A 405 -19.24 17.95 1.21
C PRO A 405 -19.48 16.49 1.57
N ALA A 406 -20.66 15.97 1.21
CA ALA A 406 -21.10 14.65 1.62
C ALA A 406 -21.86 13.93 0.51
N ASP A 407 -21.51 12.65 0.33
CA ASP A 407 -22.15 11.71 -0.58
C ASP A 407 -22.70 10.51 0.21
N ALA A 408 -23.90 10.06 -0.11
CA ALA A 408 -24.44 8.82 0.44
C ALA A 408 -25.25 8.06 -0.61
N TRP A 409 -25.00 6.74 -0.70
CA TRP A 409 -25.86 5.83 -1.44
C TRP A 409 -26.71 5.08 -0.44
N ALA A 410 -28.00 5.39 -0.44
CA ALA A 410 -28.86 5.11 0.68
C ALA A 410 -30.17 4.46 0.23
N LEU A 411 -30.71 3.60 1.08
CA LEU A 411 -32.01 3.00 0.89
C LEU A 411 -33.09 3.96 1.42
N PRO A 412 -34.04 4.44 0.59
CA PRO A 412 -35.05 5.40 1.02
C PRO A 412 -36.05 4.74 1.98
N LEU A 413 -36.31 5.34 3.14
CA LEU A 413 -37.14 4.76 4.19
C LEU A 413 -38.54 5.37 4.27
N THR A 414 -38.61 6.69 4.38
CA THR A 414 -39.88 7.42 4.47
C THR A 414 -39.67 8.89 4.13
N ALA A 415 -40.71 9.55 3.62
CA ALA A 415 -40.75 11.00 3.42
C ALA A 415 -41.68 11.70 4.45
N LYS A 416 -42.07 10.99 5.51
CA LYS A 416 -43.08 11.43 6.49
C LYS A 416 -42.42 11.84 7.81
N VAL A 417 -42.22 10.89 8.73
CA VAL A 417 -41.72 11.14 10.09
C VAL A 417 -40.46 10.32 10.29
N GLY A 418 -39.44 10.92 10.92
CA GLY A 418 -38.15 10.27 11.18
C GLY A 418 -37.70 10.41 12.62
N PRO A 419 -36.61 9.72 13.00
CA PRO A 419 -36.03 9.84 14.33
C PRO A 419 -35.45 11.24 14.54
N SER A 420 -35.44 11.71 15.79
CA SER A 420 -34.73 12.93 16.19
C SER A 420 -33.80 12.63 17.35
N PRO A 421 -32.47 12.82 17.21
CA PRO A 421 -31.52 12.70 18.31
C PRO A 421 -31.94 13.57 19.50
N VAL A 422 -31.87 13.02 20.71
CA VAL A 422 -32.15 13.74 21.96
C VAL A 422 -30.84 13.91 22.71
N GLY A 423 -30.44 15.16 22.91
CA GLY A 423 -29.25 15.53 23.67
C GLY A 423 -29.40 15.35 25.17
N THR A 424 -28.28 15.41 25.88
CA THR A 424 -28.27 15.39 27.36
C THR A 424 -28.43 16.77 27.98
N ASP A 425 -28.32 17.83 27.19
CA ASP A 425 -28.40 19.23 27.62
C ASP A 425 -29.17 20.06 26.58
N ALA A 426 -29.53 21.29 26.96
CA ALA A 426 -30.33 22.19 26.10
C ALA A 426 -29.58 22.69 24.85
N PHE A 427 -28.25 22.55 24.80
CA PHE A 427 -27.45 22.98 23.64
C PHE A 427 -27.31 21.86 22.59
N GLN A 428 -27.66 20.61 22.96
CA GLN A 428 -27.69 19.45 22.09
C GLN A 428 -29.10 19.24 21.51
N ALA A 429 -29.54 20.19 20.70
CA ALA A 429 -30.81 20.13 19.99
C ALA A 429 -30.61 19.68 18.54
N TRP A 430 -31.47 18.78 18.07
CA TRP A 430 -31.59 18.47 16.65
C TRP A 430 -32.34 19.61 15.93
N PRO A 431 -32.01 19.97 14.67
CA PRO A 431 -32.67 21.10 14.03
C PRO A 431 -34.16 20.82 13.72
N ASP A 432 -35.04 21.76 14.09
CA ASP A 432 -36.50 21.64 14.00
C ASP A 432 -37.06 21.51 12.57
N ALA A 433 -36.26 21.87 11.56
CA ALA A 433 -36.68 21.73 10.17
C ALA A 433 -36.97 20.25 9.84
N ALA A 434 -38.12 20.00 9.20
CA ALA A 434 -38.47 18.67 8.72
C ALA A 434 -37.53 18.25 7.57
N HIS A 435 -37.24 16.96 7.46
CA HIS A 435 -36.63 16.40 6.26
C HIS A 435 -37.67 16.19 5.17
N ASP A 436 -37.23 16.25 3.92
CA ASP A 436 -37.99 15.82 2.75
C ASP A 436 -37.87 14.29 2.55
N LEU A 437 -36.78 13.67 3.04
CA LEU A 437 -36.55 12.24 2.93
C LEU A 437 -35.66 11.70 4.08
N LEU A 438 -36.06 10.60 4.70
CA LEU A 438 -35.24 9.77 5.57
C LEU A 438 -34.68 8.59 4.79
N VAL A 439 -33.37 8.35 4.90
CA VAL A 439 -32.70 7.24 4.21
C VAL A 439 -31.76 6.50 5.16
N ALA A 440 -31.47 5.23 4.87
CA ALA A 440 -30.44 4.46 5.57
C ALA A 440 -29.25 4.18 4.65
N ALA A 441 -28.04 4.44 5.11
CA ALA A 441 -26.81 4.13 4.39
C ALA A 441 -25.83 3.34 5.28
N THR A 442 -24.90 2.62 4.66
CA THR A 442 -23.83 1.93 5.38
C THR A 442 -22.73 2.88 5.85
N ALA A 443 -22.54 3.99 5.13
CA ALA A 443 -21.60 5.06 5.45
C ALA A 443 -22.00 6.35 4.70
N VAL A 444 -21.47 7.49 5.15
CA VAL A 444 -21.44 8.75 4.40
C VAL A 444 -20.00 8.99 3.96
N SER A 445 -19.81 9.26 2.68
CA SER A 445 -18.52 9.62 2.12
C SER A 445 -18.26 11.11 2.29
N TRP A 446 -17.05 11.47 2.71
CA TRP A 446 -16.64 12.84 3.01
C TRP A 446 -15.36 13.20 2.25
N GLN A 447 -15.43 14.17 1.35
CA GLN A 447 -14.31 14.60 0.50
C GLN A 447 -13.97 16.07 0.80
N PRO A 448 -13.28 16.36 1.92
CA PRO A 448 -13.00 17.73 2.32
C PRO A 448 -12.17 18.48 1.26
N PRO A 449 -12.16 19.83 1.26
CA PRO A 449 -11.45 20.64 0.27
C PRO A 449 -9.91 20.63 0.46
N THR A 450 -9.32 19.51 0.87
CA THR A 450 -7.87 19.28 0.96
C THR A 450 -7.30 18.84 -0.39
N PRO A 451 -5.97 18.92 -0.61
CA PRO A 451 -5.35 18.43 -1.84
C PRO A 451 -5.70 16.98 -2.17
N LEU A 452 -5.76 16.09 -1.18
CA LEU A 452 -6.13 14.70 -1.38
C LEU A 452 -7.65 14.50 -1.53
N GLY A 453 -8.46 15.25 -0.78
CA GLY A 453 -9.92 15.19 -0.89
C GLY A 453 -10.42 15.66 -2.26
N GLN A 454 -9.80 16.69 -2.85
CA GLN A 454 -10.07 17.16 -4.22
C GLN A 454 -9.77 16.10 -5.30
N LEU A 455 -8.91 15.12 -5.01
CA LEU A 455 -8.66 13.98 -5.90
C LEU A 455 -9.72 12.88 -5.78
N GLY A 456 -10.73 13.07 -4.93
CA GLY A 456 -11.82 12.13 -4.67
C GLY A 456 -11.55 11.14 -3.53
N MET A 457 -10.64 11.47 -2.61
CA MET A 457 -10.41 10.66 -1.42
C MET A 457 -11.54 10.87 -0.40
N ASP A 458 -12.13 9.76 0.04
CA ASP A 458 -13.11 9.73 1.12
C ASP A 458 -12.40 9.65 2.48
N TYR A 459 -12.35 10.77 3.20
CA TYR A 459 -11.71 10.88 4.51
C TYR A 459 -12.43 10.06 5.59
N ALA A 460 -13.69 9.67 5.41
CA ALA A 460 -14.37 8.76 6.33
C ALA A 460 -13.66 7.39 6.42
N LEU A 461 -12.94 6.99 5.36
CA LEU A 461 -12.16 5.75 5.35
C LEU A 461 -10.95 5.79 6.29
N PHE A 462 -10.49 6.98 6.70
CA PHE A 462 -9.41 7.10 7.67
C PHE A 462 -9.84 6.73 9.10
N ASP A 463 -11.15 6.69 9.40
CA ASP A 463 -11.68 6.37 10.73
C ASP A 463 -11.38 4.92 11.17
N THR A 464 -11.08 4.03 10.21
CA THR A 464 -10.70 2.64 10.48
C THR A 464 -9.19 2.44 10.54
N VAL A 465 -8.40 3.48 10.25
CA VAL A 465 -6.94 3.38 10.18
C VAL A 465 -6.31 3.51 11.56
N VAL A 466 -5.57 2.47 11.96
CA VAL A 466 -4.94 2.38 13.29
C VAL A 466 -3.43 2.48 13.17
N ASP A 467 -2.83 3.49 13.81
CA ASP A 467 -1.37 3.66 13.88
C ASP A 467 -0.71 2.58 14.74
N ASP A 468 0.61 2.42 14.59
CA ASP A 468 1.46 1.46 15.32
C ASP A 468 1.13 -0.01 15.12
N ARG A 469 0.41 -0.28 14.04
CA ARG A 469 0.13 -1.62 13.56
C ARG A 469 0.54 -1.73 12.11
N LYS A 470 0.80 -2.94 11.65
CA LYS A 470 0.89 -3.22 10.21
C LYS A 470 -0.41 -2.82 9.51
N LEU A 471 -0.41 -2.94 8.18
CA LEU A 471 -1.64 -2.81 7.41
C LEU A 471 -2.62 -3.91 7.83
N GLU A 472 -3.69 -3.50 8.49
CA GLU A 472 -4.79 -4.36 8.94
C GLU A 472 -5.93 -4.35 7.90
N PRO A 473 -6.85 -5.34 7.95
CA PRO A 473 -8.11 -5.33 7.23
C PRO A 473 -8.80 -3.96 7.12
N GLY A 474 -8.90 -3.23 8.25
CA GLY A 474 -9.52 -1.91 8.33
C GLY A 474 -8.80 -0.82 7.53
N ASP A 475 -7.51 -0.96 7.25
CA ASP A 475 -6.73 0.02 6.48
C ASP A 475 -6.91 -0.14 4.97
N THR A 476 -7.41 -1.31 4.53
CA THR A 476 -7.29 -1.76 3.13
C THR A 476 -8.01 -0.82 2.16
N GLU A 477 -9.27 -0.48 2.44
CA GLU A 477 -10.05 0.39 1.57
C GLU A 477 -9.45 1.81 1.52
N ALA A 478 -9.02 2.34 2.67
CA ALA A 478 -8.34 3.63 2.74
C ALA A 478 -7.05 3.62 1.91
N PHE A 479 -6.20 2.60 2.07
CA PHE A 479 -4.94 2.46 1.34
C PHE A 479 -5.16 2.50 -0.18
N TRP A 480 -6.09 1.67 -0.69
CA TRP A 480 -6.37 1.60 -2.13
C TRP A 480 -7.04 2.87 -2.65
N ARG A 481 -7.89 3.53 -1.85
CA ARG A 481 -8.48 4.82 -2.22
C ARG A 481 -7.43 5.92 -2.30
N VAL A 482 -6.48 5.97 -1.38
CA VAL A 482 -5.35 6.92 -1.45
C VAL A 482 -4.48 6.60 -2.67
N MET A 483 -4.16 5.33 -2.94
CA MET A 483 -3.37 4.94 -4.12
C MET A 483 -4.07 5.33 -5.44
N THR A 484 -5.38 5.10 -5.52
CA THR A 484 -6.21 5.49 -6.67
C THR A 484 -6.26 7.01 -6.83
N SER A 485 -6.38 7.76 -5.73
CA SER A 485 -6.38 9.22 -5.74
C SER A 485 -5.01 9.77 -6.15
N ALA A 486 -3.92 9.18 -5.65
CA ALA A 486 -2.56 9.54 -6.00
C ALA A 486 -2.27 9.36 -7.51
N ARG A 487 -2.89 8.38 -8.19
CA ARG A 487 -2.79 8.20 -9.65
C ARG A 487 -3.40 9.35 -10.46
N ARG A 488 -4.24 10.19 -9.85
CA ARG A 488 -4.90 11.35 -10.48
C ARG A 488 -4.09 12.64 -10.36
N THR A 489 -2.87 12.56 -9.81
CA THR A 489 -1.98 13.72 -9.63
C THR A 489 -0.53 13.35 -9.98
N THR A 490 0.35 14.35 -9.96
CA THR A 490 1.78 14.23 -10.25
C THR A 490 2.64 14.55 -9.04
N PRO A 491 3.90 14.04 -8.96
CA PRO A 491 4.80 14.36 -7.85
C PRO A 491 4.99 15.87 -7.66
N ALA A 492 5.08 16.64 -8.76
CA ALA A 492 5.26 18.09 -8.72
C ALA A 492 4.06 18.84 -8.12
N GLU A 493 2.83 18.36 -8.35
CA GLU A 493 1.62 18.95 -7.77
C GLU A 493 1.53 18.68 -6.27
N VAL A 494 1.82 17.44 -5.85
CA VAL A 494 1.87 17.09 -4.42
C VAL A 494 2.96 17.89 -3.70
N ALA A 495 4.14 18.03 -4.30
CA ALA A 495 5.21 18.84 -3.74
C ALA A 495 4.82 20.32 -3.61
N ARG A 496 4.11 20.87 -4.59
CA ARG A 496 3.57 22.24 -4.53
C ARG A 496 2.53 22.38 -3.43
N ALA A 497 1.66 21.38 -3.26
CA ALA A 497 0.63 21.38 -2.22
C ALA A 497 1.22 21.30 -0.80
N ALA A 498 2.33 20.57 -0.61
CA ALA A 498 3.06 20.54 0.67
C ALA A 498 3.70 21.90 1.02
N GLY A 499 4.05 22.70 0.01
CA GLY A 499 4.62 24.04 0.14
C GLY A 499 6.07 24.06 0.62
N ARG A 500 6.34 23.55 1.82
CA ARG A 500 7.69 23.39 2.40
C ARG A 500 8.03 21.91 2.58
N ARG A 501 9.33 21.62 2.73
CA ARG A 501 9.76 20.27 3.12
C ARG A 501 9.15 19.90 4.47
N THR A 502 8.66 18.68 4.55
CA THR A 502 8.12 18.12 5.79
C THR A 502 9.27 17.89 6.76
N ASP A 503 9.11 18.31 8.01
CA ASP A 503 10.03 17.90 9.05
C ASP A 503 9.77 16.42 9.33
N VAL A 504 10.74 15.57 9.02
CA VAL A 504 10.60 14.12 9.18
C VAL A 504 10.31 13.74 10.63
N LEU A 505 10.76 14.54 11.60
CA LEU A 505 10.47 14.32 13.02
C LEU A 505 8.96 14.36 13.31
N ASP A 506 8.18 15.17 12.60
CA ASP A 506 6.72 15.19 12.73
C ASP A 506 6.12 13.81 12.45
N LEU A 507 6.67 13.09 11.47
CA LEU A 507 6.12 11.83 10.99
C LEU A 507 6.54 10.63 11.86
N ILE A 508 7.74 10.67 12.45
CA ILE A 508 8.34 9.51 13.12
C ILE A 508 8.25 9.58 14.65
N ASP A 509 8.15 10.77 15.24
CA ASP A 509 8.09 10.93 16.69
C ASP A 509 6.72 10.49 17.24
N PRO A 510 6.68 9.44 18.07
CA PRO A 510 5.43 8.91 18.54
C PRO A 510 4.68 9.84 19.49
N ALA A 511 5.39 10.74 20.17
CA ALA A 511 4.81 11.72 21.08
C ALA A 511 3.99 12.78 20.32
N ARG A 512 4.34 13.07 19.06
CA ARG A 512 3.65 14.07 18.24
C ARG A 512 2.29 13.63 17.75
N LYS A 513 2.04 12.31 17.65
CA LYS A 513 0.78 11.72 17.14
C LYS A 513 0.28 12.37 15.84
N TRP A 514 1.20 12.80 14.98
CA TRP A 514 0.91 13.68 13.84
C TRP A 514 -0.17 13.12 12.90
N PHE A 515 -0.10 11.82 12.60
CA PHE A 515 -1.07 11.15 11.74
C PHE A 515 -2.52 11.20 12.26
N ALA A 516 -2.76 11.37 13.56
CA ALA A 516 -4.13 11.43 14.08
C ALA A 516 -4.94 12.61 13.52
N SER A 517 -4.28 13.71 13.15
CA SER A 517 -4.93 14.91 12.61
C SER A 517 -4.47 15.33 11.22
N HIS A 518 -3.45 14.66 10.65
CA HIS A 518 -2.85 15.04 9.37
C HIS A 518 -2.86 13.90 8.33
N ARG A 519 -3.73 12.89 8.48
CA ARG A 519 -3.91 11.87 7.42
C ARG A 519 -4.38 12.54 6.14
N GLY A 520 -3.74 12.19 5.04
CA GLY A 520 -4.00 12.76 3.73
C GLY A 520 -3.33 14.11 3.47
N ASP A 521 -2.59 14.67 4.43
CA ASP A 521 -1.85 15.90 4.19
C ASP A 521 -0.66 15.64 3.26
N PRO A 522 -0.38 16.56 2.31
CA PRO A 522 0.75 16.44 1.41
C PRO A 522 2.07 16.59 2.19
N VAL A 523 3.00 15.67 1.94
CA VAL A 523 4.33 15.62 2.55
C VAL A 523 5.40 15.47 1.47
N VAL A 524 6.59 15.99 1.75
CA VAL A 524 7.77 15.87 0.88
C VAL A 524 8.94 15.37 1.69
N ILE A 525 9.43 14.19 1.33
CA ILE A 525 10.50 13.48 2.03
C ILE A 525 11.72 13.38 1.12
N ASP A 526 12.84 13.93 1.57
CA ASP A 526 14.14 13.77 0.88
C ASP A 526 14.95 12.68 1.58
N GLY A 527 15.56 11.80 0.79
CA GLY A 527 16.33 10.69 1.35
C GLY A 527 17.04 9.84 0.31
N VAL A 528 17.54 8.69 0.74
CA VAL A 528 18.14 7.67 -0.12
C VAL A 528 17.24 6.45 -0.13
N ALA A 529 16.69 6.11 -1.30
CA ALA A 529 15.99 4.85 -1.52
C ALA A 529 17.02 3.72 -1.49
N ARG A 530 16.82 2.77 -0.56
CA ARG A 530 17.66 1.58 -0.38
C ARG A 530 17.04 0.32 -0.97
N ARG A 531 15.71 0.31 -1.06
CA ARG A 531 14.93 -0.73 -1.72
C ARG A 531 13.82 -0.09 -2.54
N ALA A 532 13.53 -0.69 -3.69
CA ALA A 532 12.33 -0.40 -4.46
C ALA A 532 11.77 -1.73 -4.99
N THR A 533 10.69 -2.19 -4.36
CA THR A 533 10.07 -3.49 -4.65
C THR A 533 8.77 -3.30 -5.40
N ARG A 534 8.61 -4.08 -6.49
CA ARG A 534 7.36 -4.11 -7.25
C ARG A 534 6.34 -4.99 -6.53
N ILE A 535 5.21 -4.42 -6.15
CA ILE A 535 4.11 -5.15 -5.49
C ILE A 535 2.97 -5.34 -6.47
N VAL A 536 2.66 -6.59 -6.80
CA VAL A 536 1.58 -6.96 -7.72
C VAL A 536 0.22 -6.74 -7.05
N ILE A 537 -0.74 -6.20 -7.81
CA ILE A 537 -2.14 -6.08 -7.41
C ILE A 537 -2.88 -7.31 -7.96
N ASP A 538 -3.10 -8.28 -7.07
CA ASP A 538 -3.74 -9.56 -7.45
C ASP A 538 -5.24 -9.41 -7.71
N ASP A 539 -5.89 -8.50 -6.99
CA ASP A 539 -7.32 -8.22 -7.06
C ASP A 539 -7.67 -7.45 -8.34
N PRO A 540 -8.51 -8.01 -9.24
CA PRO A 540 -8.84 -7.39 -10.52
C PRO A 540 -9.61 -6.08 -10.37
N ASP A 541 -10.51 -5.97 -9.39
CA ASP A 541 -11.31 -4.76 -9.17
C ASP A 541 -10.40 -3.61 -8.72
N ARG A 542 -9.39 -3.93 -7.89
CA ARG A 542 -8.38 -2.95 -7.46
C ARG A 542 -7.43 -2.57 -8.58
N ARG A 543 -7.08 -3.52 -9.46
CA ARG A 543 -6.27 -3.25 -10.66
C ARG A 543 -6.99 -2.27 -11.59
N GLU A 544 -8.28 -2.47 -11.80
CA GLU A 544 -9.11 -1.57 -12.58
C GLU A 544 -9.20 -0.18 -11.93
N ALA A 545 -9.47 -0.12 -10.62
CA ALA A 545 -9.55 1.14 -9.88
C ALA A 545 -8.24 1.94 -9.89
N VAL A 546 -7.10 1.27 -9.69
CA VAL A 546 -5.76 1.89 -9.70
C VAL A 546 -5.29 2.19 -11.13
N GLY A 547 -5.80 1.48 -12.13
CA GLY A 547 -5.41 1.59 -13.53
C GLY A 547 -4.04 1.00 -13.85
N ASP A 548 -3.54 0.07 -13.03
CA ASP A 548 -2.23 -0.58 -13.17
C ASP A 548 -2.21 -1.91 -12.42
N ASP A 549 -1.35 -2.84 -12.82
CA ASP A 549 -1.25 -4.18 -12.21
C ASP A 549 -0.30 -4.24 -11.00
N HIS A 550 0.32 -3.11 -10.65
CA HIS A 550 1.27 -3.01 -9.56
C HIS A 550 1.36 -1.61 -8.96
N TYR A 551 1.98 -1.54 -7.79
CA TYR A 551 2.57 -0.32 -7.24
C TYR A 551 4.00 -0.64 -6.76
N TRP A 552 4.71 0.37 -6.31
CA TRP A 552 6.08 0.25 -5.83
C TRP A 552 6.14 0.57 -4.33
N GLU A 553 6.75 -0.31 -3.55
CA GLU A 553 7.12 -0.03 -2.16
C GLU A 553 8.59 0.33 -2.11
N LEU A 554 8.90 1.53 -1.61
CA LEU A 554 10.26 2.02 -1.44
C LEU A 554 10.58 2.11 0.05
N GLU A 555 11.76 1.63 0.42
CA GLU A 555 12.35 1.91 1.72
C GLU A 555 13.31 3.10 1.57
N VAL A 556 12.88 4.26 2.05
CA VAL A 556 13.61 5.52 1.91
C VAL A 556 14.18 5.92 3.26
N PHE A 557 15.50 5.96 3.35
CA PHE A 557 16.19 6.50 4.51
C PHE A 557 16.16 8.03 4.41
N ALA A 558 15.17 8.63 5.07
CA ALA A 558 14.94 10.05 5.07
C ALA A 558 16.04 10.78 5.84
N ASP A 559 16.42 11.96 5.36
CA ASP A 559 17.38 12.80 6.06
C ASP A 559 16.75 13.31 7.38
N THR A 560 17.39 13.08 8.52
CA THR A 560 16.94 13.60 9.82
C THR A 560 18.08 14.39 10.48
N PRO A 561 17.78 15.30 11.42
CA PRO A 561 18.80 15.70 12.39
C PRO A 561 19.31 14.46 13.14
N THR A 562 20.47 14.58 13.79
CA THR A 562 21.01 13.52 14.63
C THR A 562 20.02 13.20 15.74
N ILE A 563 19.51 11.97 15.74
CA ILE A 563 18.51 11.46 16.69
C ILE A 563 19.02 10.21 17.39
N LYS A 564 18.58 10.01 18.63
CA LYS A 564 18.88 8.80 19.41
C LYS A 564 17.66 7.89 19.47
N VAL A 565 17.76 6.70 18.89
CA VAL A 565 16.69 5.68 18.83
C VAL A 565 17.20 4.39 19.47
N ASN A 566 16.57 3.92 20.54
CA ASN A 566 17.00 2.71 21.28
C ASN A 566 18.51 2.72 21.59
N GLU A 567 18.99 3.83 22.16
CA GLU A 567 20.41 4.08 22.48
C GLU A 567 21.36 4.31 21.29
N ARG A 568 20.90 4.17 20.05
CA ARG A 568 21.70 4.37 18.83
C ARG A 568 21.53 5.77 18.27
N ILE A 569 22.66 6.41 17.98
CA ILE A 569 22.69 7.72 17.31
C ILE A 569 22.64 7.49 15.80
N GLN A 570 21.68 8.11 15.11
CA GLN A 570 21.52 8.01 13.66
C GLN A 570 21.10 9.36 13.07
N ASP A 571 21.49 9.62 11.82
CA ASP A 571 21.20 10.85 11.06
C ASP A 571 20.20 10.59 9.91
N ARG A 572 19.66 9.37 9.85
CA ARG A 572 18.62 8.96 8.89
C ARG A 572 17.63 8.03 9.55
N TYR A 573 16.38 8.10 9.09
CA TYR A 573 15.31 7.23 9.58
C TYR A 573 14.60 6.55 8.40
N PRO A 574 14.37 5.23 8.43
CA PRO A 574 13.71 4.52 7.35
C PRO A 574 12.23 4.92 7.31
N ILE A 575 11.70 5.26 6.13
CA ILE A 575 10.28 5.55 5.87
C ILE A 575 9.79 4.64 4.74
N VAL A 576 8.61 4.06 4.91
CA VAL A 576 7.97 3.25 3.88
C VAL A 576 7.17 4.16 2.95
N CYS A 577 7.53 4.17 1.68
CA CYS A 577 6.92 5.00 0.66
C CYS A 577 6.26 4.13 -0.41
N CYS A 578 4.93 4.06 -0.41
CA CYS A 578 4.19 3.35 -1.46
C CYS A 578 3.87 4.31 -2.60
N VAL A 579 4.47 4.12 -3.78
CA VAL A 579 4.23 4.99 -4.93
C VAL A 579 3.61 4.25 -6.10
N ALA A 580 2.74 4.96 -6.82
CA ALA A 580 2.09 4.43 -8.01
C ALA A 580 3.10 4.08 -9.11
N LYS A 581 4.05 4.97 -9.42
CA LYS A 581 5.04 4.76 -10.49
C LYS A 581 6.46 5.06 -10.05
N LEU A 582 7.41 4.28 -10.56
CA LEU A 582 8.84 4.58 -10.49
C LEU A 582 9.29 5.37 -11.73
N PRO A 583 10.19 6.35 -11.61
CA PRO A 583 10.79 7.03 -12.76
C PRO A 583 11.44 6.07 -13.74
N SER A 584 11.31 6.36 -15.03
CA SER A 584 11.95 5.55 -16.08
C SER A 584 13.47 5.50 -15.90
N GLY A 585 14.03 4.30 -15.89
CA GLY A 585 15.46 4.05 -15.75
C GLY A 585 16.01 4.11 -14.32
N MET A 586 15.17 4.39 -13.31
CA MET A 586 15.58 4.27 -11.92
C MET A 586 15.77 2.79 -11.55
N PRO A 587 16.90 2.40 -10.91
CA PRO A 587 17.11 1.05 -10.42
C PRO A 587 16.02 0.58 -9.44
N SER A 588 15.72 -0.71 -9.48
CA SER A 588 14.80 -1.38 -8.56
C SER A 588 15.37 -2.70 -8.04
N GLY A 589 14.92 -3.15 -6.87
CA GLY A 589 15.41 -4.36 -6.20
C GLY A 589 15.61 -4.14 -4.71
N GLU A 590 16.10 -5.19 -4.03
CA GLU A 590 16.38 -5.21 -2.59
C GLU A 590 17.59 -4.36 -2.17
N ASP A 591 18.48 -4.04 -3.12
CA ASP A 591 19.71 -3.28 -2.86
C ASP A 591 19.92 -2.22 -3.96
N ILE A 592 19.48 -1.00 -3.66
CA ILE A 592 19.69 0.19 -4.48
C ILE A 592 20.26 1.31 -3.59
N SER A 593 20.79 2.37 -4.19
CA SER A 593 21.30 3.51 -3.43
C SER A 593 21.03 4.81 -4.17
N GLU A 594 19.75 5.10 -4.38
CA GLU A 594 19.31 6.20 -5.21
C GLU A 594 18.82 7.38 -4.37
N ARG A 595 19.33 8.57 -4.67
CA ARG A 595 18.84 9.80 -4.03
C ARG A 595 17.48 10.13 -4.62
N VAL A 596 16.47 10.25 -3.76
CA VAL A 596 15.09 10.52 -4.17
C VAL A 596 14.47 11.64 -3.35
N ARG A 597 13.52 12.33 -3.97
CA ARG A 597 12.50 13.11 -3.27
C ARG A 597 11.16 12.42 -3.47
N VAL A 598 10.40 12.29 -2.39
CA VAL A 598 9.11 11.60 -2.36
C VAL A 598 8.00 12.58 -1.97
N PRO A 599 7.32 13.19 -2.96
CA PRO A 599 6.06 13.87 -2.74
C PRO A 599 4.95 12.83 -2.56
N ALA A 600 4.29 12.82 -1.40
CA ALA A 600 3.29 11.83 -1.03
C ALA A 600 2.22 12.43 -0.11
N PHE A 601 1.24 11.62 0.28
CA PHE A 601 0.25 11.95 1.31
C PHE A 601 0.50 11.10 2.55
N GLY A 602 0.36 11.70 3.72
CA GLY A 602 0.48 10.97 5.00
C GLY A 602 -0.59 9.90 5.13
N PHE A 603 -0.21 8.63 5.36
CA PHE A 603 -1.18 7.54 5.54
C PHE A 603 -1.25 7.06 6.98
N LYS A 604 -0.19 6.45 7.52
CA LYS A 604 -0.17 5.94 8.91
C LYS A 604 1.22 5.78 9.50
N ARG A 605 1.30 5.62 10.82
CA ARG A 605 2.48 5.01 11.47
C ARG A 605 2.36 3.49 11.39
N TYR A 606 3.26 2.88 10.63
CA TYR A 606 3.29 1.47 10.25
C TYR A 606 4.35 0.71 11.04
N SER A 607 3.97 -0.39 11.69
CA SER A 607 4.91 -1.28 12.39
C SER A 607 5.37 -2.43 11.50
N TYR A 608 6.69 -2.63 11.38
CA TYR A 608 7.29 -3.79 10.72
C TYR A 608 8.26 -4.52 11.66
N PRO A 609 8.40 -5.85 11.51
CA PRO A 609 9.41 -6.59 12.26
C PRO A 609 10.80 -6.25 11.74
N LEU A 610 11.75 -5.88 12.61
CA LEU A 610 13.15 -5.98 12.21
C LEU A 610 13.53 -7.46 12.14
N ARG A 611 14.13 -7.83 11.02
CA ARG A 611 14.87 -9.08 10.90
C ARG A 611 16.24 -8.86 11.53
N ASP A 612 16.63 -9.69 12.49
CA ASP A 612 18.01 -9.69 12.98
C ASP A 612 18.92 -10.19 11.84
N PRO A 613 19.81 -9.35 11.27
CA PRO A 613 20.67 -9.73 10.16
C PRO A 613 21.72 -10.79 10.54
N GLN A 614 21.92 -11.07 11.83
CA GLN A 614 22.89 -12.06 12.30
C GLN A 614 22.34 -13.49 12.36
N SER A 615 21.02 -13.69 12.27
CA SER A 615 20.44 -15.05 12.27
C SER A 615 20.42 -15.65 10.87
N ALA A 616 21.40 -16.50 10.56
CA ALA A 616 21.40 -17.34 9.36
C ALA A 616 20.47 -18.58 9.48
N LEU A 617 19.77 -18.74 10.61
CA LEU A 617 18.81 -19.81 10.84
C LEU A 617 17.36 -19.30 10.73
N PRO A 618 16.44 -20.09 10.15
CA PRO A 618 15.01 -19.82 10.30
C PRO A 618 14.66 -19.81 11.80
N PRO A 619 13.93 -18.82 12.31
CA PRO A 619 13.55 -18.79 13.72
C PRO A 619 12.72 -20.02 14.05
N ALA A 620 13.01 -20.66 15.18
CA ALA A 620 12.14 -21.67 15.76
C ALA A 620 10.77 -21.04 16.06
N ALA A 621 9.70 -21.81 15.89
CA ALA A 621 8.32 -21.32 15.94
C ALA A 621 7.93 -20.59 17.26
N ASP A 622 8.70 -20.80 18.33
CA ASP A 622 8.44 -20.23 19.66
C ASP A 622 9.31 -19.00 20.00
N GLU A 623 10.21 -18.55 19.11
CA GLU A 623 11.25 -17.55 19.43
C GLU A 623 11.20 -16.28 18.57
N VAL A 624 10.04 -15.91 18.00
CA VAL A 624 9.88 -14.60 17.33
C VAL A 624 9.57 -13.51 18.36
N LYS A 625 10.54 -13.21 19.23
CA LYS A 625 10.60 -11.95 20.00
C LYS A 625 11.31 -10.86 19.18
N GLY A 626 10.92 -10.73 17.90
CA GLY A 626 11.51 -9.76 16.98
C GLY A 626 11.21 -8.32 17.40
N GLU A 627 12.25 -7.50 17.52
CA GLU A 627 12.19 -6.08 17.85
C GLU A 627 11.42 -5.33 16.74
N ARG A 628 10.13 -5.03 16.94
CA ARG A 628 9.35 -4.29 15.93
C ARG A 628 9.66 -2.79 15.98
N VAL A 629 9.85 -2.14 14.83
CA VAL A 629 9.98 -0.68 14.71
C VAL A 629 8.77 -0.12 13.98
N SER A 630 8.24 1.00 14.48
CA SER A 630 7.19 1.77 13.84
C SER A 630 7.81 2.91 13.05
N THR A 631 7.40 3.08 11.80
CA THR A 631 7.81 4.21 10.95
C THR A 631 6.61 4.82 10.24
N ALA A 632 6.78 5.99 9.62
CA ALA A 632 5.81 6.56 8.71
C ALA A 632 5.61 5.70 7.46
N LEU A 633 4.36 5.55 7.04
CA LEU A 633 3.94 5.07 5.73
C LEU A 633 3.26 6.22 5.00
N VAL A 634 3.78 6.56 3.83
CA VAL A 634 3.24 7.59 2.95
C VAL A 634 2.90 7.01 1.58
N ILE A 635 1.88 7.57 0.91
CA ILE A 635 1.40 7.08 -0.38
C ILE A 635 1.43 8.21 -1.41
N GLY A 636 2.06 8.00 -2.56
CA GLY A 636 2.26 9.07 -3.56
C GLY A 636 2.16 8.63 -5.02
N PRO A 637 2.09 9.59 -5.96
CA PRO A 637 2.05 9.31 -7.40
C PRO A 637 3.35 8.70 -7.94
N GLY A 638 4.48 9.05 -7.34
CA GLY A 638 5.81 8.68 -7.80
C GLY A 638 6.90 9.39 -7.00
N VAL A 639 8.15 9.20 -7.40
CA VAL A 639 9.31 9.88 -6.81
C VAL A 639 10.02 10.75 -7.83
N GLU A 640 10.73 11.77 -7.36
CA GLU A 640 11.70 12.52 -8.16
C GLU A 640 13.09 11.88 -7.96
N TRP A 641 13.65 11.32 -9.04
CA TRP A 641 14.98 10.72 -9.00
C TRP A 641 16.07 11.78 -9.16
N LEU A 642 16.78 12.07 -8.07
CA LEU A 642 17.81 13.11 -8.00
C LEU A 642 19.16 12.53 -8.44
N ARG A 643 19.35 12.35 -9.75
CA ARG A 643 20.65 11.92 -10.28
C ARG A 643 21.73 12.96 -9.92
N PRO A 644 22.87 12.55 -9.35
CA PRO A 644 24.02 13.44 -9.31
C PRO A 644 24.40 13.81 -10.75
N PRO A 645 24.83 15.06 -11.01
CA PRO A 645 25.25 15.47 -12.34
C PRO A 645 26.33 14.51 -12.85
N SER A 646 26.19 14.04 -14.09
CA SER A 646 27.12 13.06 -14.65
C SER A 646 28.55 13.63 -14.70
N PRO A 647 29.58 12.82 -14.40
CA PRO A 647 30.98 13.27 -14.42
C PRO A 647 31.49 13.67 -15.83
N ALA A 648 30.68 13.48 -16.89
CA ALA A 648 31.01 13.85 -18.26
C ALA A 648 31.23 15.37 -18.45
N GLY A 649 30.67 16.21 -17.58
CA GLY A 649 30.96 17.66 -17.59
C GLY A 649 32.31 18.01 -16.96
N ALA A 650 32.76 17.25 -15.96
CA ALA A 650 34.00 17.50 -15.23
C ALA A 650 35.24 17.03 -16.00
N SER A 651 35.13 15.96 -16.80
CA SER A 651 36.22 15.44 -17.62
C SER A 651 36.65 16.43 -18.72
N ASN A 652 35.71 17.11 -19.37
CA ASN A 652 36.02 18.09 -20.42
C ASN A 652 36.73 19.34 -19.88
N LEU A 653 36.36 19.78 -18.68
CA LEU A 653 36.99 20.92 -18.00
C LEU A 653 38.41 20.58 -17.54
N LEU A 654 38.61 19.38 -16.99
CA LEU A 654 39.93 18.85 -16.65
C LEU A 654 40.82 18.71 -17.88
N PHE A 655 40.31 18.16 -18.98
CA PHE A 655 41.07 18.02 -20.24
C PHE A 655 41.49 19.39 -20.79
N GLY A 656 40.61 20.39 -20.72
CA GLY A 656 40.91 21.77 -21.12
C GLY A 656 42.01 22.42 -20.27
N VAL A 657 41.97 22.23 -18.94
CA VAL A 657 43.00 22.75 -18.03
C VAL A 657 44.35 22.07 -18.26
N PHE A 658 44.37 20.74 -18.40
CA PHE A 658 45.61 19.99 -18.69
C PHE A 658 46.21 20.37 -20.04
N ALA A 659 45.40 20.51 -21.09
CA ALA A 659 45.84 20.97 -22.40
C ALA A 659 46.41 22.40 -22.34
N GLY A 660 45.78 23.29 -21.56
CA GLY A 660 46.26 24.65 -21.32
C GLY A 660 47.63 24.69 -20.64
N ILE A 661 47.82 23.90 -19.58
CA ILE A 661 49.10 23.80 -18.85
C ILE A 661 50.20 23.23 -19.76
N LEU A 662 49.90 22.20 -20.56
CA LEU A 662 50.85 21.62 -21.51
C LEU A 662 51.28 22.62 -22.59
N CYS A 663 50.34 23.41 -23.12
CA CYS A 663 50.66 24.47 -24.08
C CYS A 663 51.56 25.55 -23.46
N LEU A 664 51.30 25.92 -22.21
CA LEU A 664 52.06 26.94 -21.50
C LEU A 664 53.49 26.47 -21.19
N LEU A 665 53.64 25.21 -20.75
CA LEU A 665 54.96 24.57 -20.58
C LEU A 665 55.71 24.44 -21.90
N GLY A 666 55.02 24.06 -22.98
CA GLY A 666 55.60 24.01 -24.33
C GLY A 666 56.09 25.38 -24.80
N ALA A 667 55.32 26.44 -24.57
CA ALA A 667 55.70 27.81 -24.91
C ALA A 667 56.94 28.27 -24.11
N VAL A 668 57.00 27.99 -22.81
CA VAL A 668 58.16 28.29 -21.97
C VAL A 668 59.41 27.55 -22.45
N PHE A 669 59.28 26.28 -22.85
CA PHE A 669 60.38 25.52 -23.44
C PHE A 669 60.85 26.10 -24.78
N ALA A 670 59.92 26.48 -25.65
CA ALA A 670 60.22 27.10 -26.95
C ALA A 670 60.93 28.44 -26.79
N VAL A 671 60.46 29.29 -25.87
CA VAL A 671 61.05 30.59 -25.55
C VAL A 671 62.46 30.42 -24.97
N ASN A 672 62.67 29.47 -24.06
CA ASN A 672 64.00 29.16 -23.53
C ASN A 672 64.96 28.62 -24.60
N ALA A 673 64.48 27.75 -25.49
CA ALA A 673 65.28 27.23 -26.61
C ALA A 673 65.66 28.35 -27.60
N TRP A 674 64.74 29.30 -27.83
CA TRP A 674 64.98 30.46 -28.67
C TRP A 674 66.00 31.43 -28.05
N MET A 675 65.86 31.74 -26.76
CA MET A 675 66.84 32.56 -26.04
C MET A 675 68.23 31.91 -26.01
N ALA A 676 68.32 30.61 -25.78
CA ALA A 676 69.60 29.88 -25.82
C ALA A 676 70.25 29.89 -27.22
N ARG A 677 69.45 29.85 -28.30
CA ARG A 677 69.95 30.01 -29.67
C ARG A 677 70.41 31.44 -29.95
N ARG A 678 69.70 32.44 -29.43
CA ARG A 678 70.07 33.86 -29.54
C ARG A 678 71.40 34.14 -28.82
N ASP A 679 71.58 33.62 -27.62
CA ASP A 679 72.82 33.78 -26.85
C ASP A 679 74.01 33.09 -27.52
N ARG A 680 73.81 31.91 -28.13
CA ARG A 680 74.84 31.25 -28.95
C ARG A 680 75.26 32.11 -30.15
N ARG A 681 74.28 32.68 -30.87
CA ARG A 681 74.55 33.58 -32.01
C ARG A 681 75.24 34.88 -31.57
N ALA A 682 74.89 35.42 -30.40
CA ALA A 682 75.53 36.60 -29.84
C ALA A 682 76.97 36.32 -29.35
N ALA A 683 77.24 35.14 -28.81
CA ALA A 683 78.58 34.70 -28.42
C ALA A 683 79.48 34.40 -29.63
N GLU A 684 78.91 33.88 -30.73
CA GLU A 684 79.61 33.68 -32.00
C GLU A 684 79.97 35.01 -32.67
N ARG A 685 79.09 36.03 -32.61
CA ARG A 685 79.40 37.38 -33.09
C ARG A 685 80.54 38.04 -32.30
N ARG A 686 80.48 38.00 -30.98
CA ARG A 686 81.57 38.52 -30.12
C ARG A 686 82.90 37.81 -30.31
N ARG A 687 82.89 36.51 -30.66
CA ARG A 687 84.11 35.76 -31.03
C ARG A 687 84.69 36.16 -32.39
N ARG A 688 83.85 36.59 -33.34
CA ARG A 688 84.31 37.11 -34.64
C ARG A 688 84.88 38.52 -34.50
N GLU A 689 84.34 39.32 -33.60
CA GLU A 689 84.82 40.69 -33.31
C GLU A 689 86.11 40.71 -32.45
N ALA A 690 86.45 39.60 -31.77
CA ALA A 690 87.65 39.49 -30.93
C ALA A 690 88.88 38.87 -31.64
N MET A 691 88.84 38.67 -32.96
CA MET A 691 90.01 38.24 -33.73
C MET A 691 90.92 39.44 -34.02
N PRO A 692 92.22 39.42 -33.66
CA PRO A 692 93.13 40.52 -33.95
C PRO A 692 93.39 40.64 -35.46
N GLU A 693 93.33 41.87 -35.98
CA GLU A 693 93.38 42.21 -37.42
C GLU A 693 94.77 42.10 -38.06
N ARG A 694 95.80 41.64 -37.34
CA ARG A 694 97.16 41.53 -37.88
C ARG A 694 97.93 40.38 -37.23
N LEU A 695 98.28 39.39 -38.05
CA LEU A 695 99.27 38.36 -37.75
C LEU A 695 100.60 38.83 -38.37
N ASP A 696 101.50 39.39 -37.55
CA ASP A 696 102.89 39.57 -37.97
C ASP A 696 103.59 38.20 -37.90
N LEU A 697 104.04 37.71 -39.06
CA LEU A 697 104.87 36.52 -39.17
C LEU A 697 106.33 36.92 -38.87
N PRO A 698 107.06 36.19 -38.02
CA PRO A 698 108.50 36.42 -37.84
C PRO A 698 109.27 35.95 -39.09
N SER A 699 110.17 36.80 -39.57
CA SER A 699 111.17 36.48 -40.58
C SER A 699 112.40 35.83 -39.93
N GLU A 700 112.52 34.51 -40.09
CA GLU A 700 113.67 33.71 -40.59
C GLU A 700 113.49 32.23 -40.20
#